data_AF-A0A6A4V542-F1
#
_entry.id   AF-A0A6A4V542-F1
#
_cell.length_a   1.000
_cell.length_b   1.000
_cell.length_c   1.000
_cell.angle_alpha   90.00
_cell.angle_beta   90.00
_cell.angle_gamma   90.00
#
_symmetry.space_group_name_H-M   'P 1'
#
loop_
_entity.id
_entity.type
_entity.pdbx_description
1 polymer ?
#
loop_
_entity_poly.entity_id
_entity_poly.type
_entity_poly.pdbx_seq_one_letter_code
_entity_poly.pdbx_strand_id
1 'polypeptide(L)'
;MAAAEGEPEAGEQGGIRTSSDIMRSTMTDDLRFAVLIGLVEVGQMEDKEIVNTVLHLLVGGEFDMELNFVVQDANNILHMLEVMDHCSVKLQAELWSVFTCILRKSMRNMQACVEVGLIEHVLRRLPKADTVVADLLVELLGTLATYNVTVSQLKLLVGSMKADGDGWPRHSSKLLSVLRQMPQRNCPDTFFMFPGKTNSAIVIPPLARWPYENGWTFATWFRLDPVNSVNIEREKPYLYSFKTSKGVGYSAHFVGSCLVLTAMKIKGKGFQHCVKYEFQPRRWYMIAIVYIYNRWSKSEIKVFVNGQLASSTEMGWFVSPGSETFDKCHIGATNEPDEERVFCGQMSAVYLFSEALNAHQVCGMHRLGPGYKSQFRFEAESSDRLSENHRRVLYDGKMSAAIVFMYSAAATDGQLCLQSAPKGNQSYFVHSAHGLMRQDVRAVVTHSIYATLNAIGGIQVLFPLFSQLDLPVEPGADGADGRRDPSLCATLLGFICELVETSPVVQQHMLQCRGFLVISHLLQRTGREHMNDQVLSVFLQLSKYLVTCPGTNTELLLKQLLDHVLFNPALWVYAPVGVQTRLYGYLASDFLCDTHIYNSVRRVSTVLQTLHTLKYYYWVVSPKEKSGVTPKAVDGARPSKKDVLLIRSHMLLFLRQLILIGNGVKEDELQSILNYLSTIHEDENLEDVLHTLIGLMADHPASMVPAFDLKLGIQSVLKLLSAQSQTIRLLALKLMGFFLCRSTHKRKYDVMNPHNLYTLLVEKILLNEESLTLATYNVLYEILTEQMTQGILYVRHADPEVSHRLENPMILKVVASLIRQSKNTDSLREVKRLFLTDTTLLCQANKENRRTVLQMSVWQEWLIAMAYIHPRSAEEQRVSEMVFNLFRMLLHHAIKAEYGGWRVWVDTLAIVHSKVSYEDFKLQFAQMYEQYERRRADNITDPAVRQQRPISTISGWDKQTPPAAGGAAGTAEVTAPEAEGTELERQRERREQRVMGRLVME
;
A
#
# COMPACT_ATOMS: atom_id res chain seq x y z
N MET A 1 -54.64 65.34 71.79
CA MET A 1 -53.36 64.67 72.07
C MET A 1 -53.16 63.63 70.98
N ALA A 2 -52.44 64.02 69.92
CA ALA A 2 -51.08 63.58 69.58
C ALA A 2 -51.11 62.17 68.96
N ALA A 3 -51.19 62.04 67.63
CA ALA A 3 -50.11 62.18 66.63
C ALA A 3 -49.08 61.04 66.72
N ALA A 4 -49.18 60.11 65.77
CA ALA A 4 -48.08 59.30 65.27
C ALA A 4 -48.40 58.97 63.81
N GLU A 5 -47.76 59.71 62.90
CA GLU A 5 -47.71 59.44 61.48
C GLU A 5 -46.94 58.14 61.25
N GLY A 6 -47.54 57.21 60.53
CA GLY A 6 -46.86 56.06 59.93
C GLY A 6 -46.87 56.25 58.41
N GLU A 7 -45.77 56.76 57.87
CA GLU A 7 -45.48 56.69 56.44
C GLU A 7 -45.40 55.22 55.98
N PRO A 8 -45.83 54.89 54.75
CA PRO A 8 -45.60 53.58 54.17
C PRO A 8 -44.14 53.47 53.73
N GLU A 9 -43.43 52.45 54.23
CA GLU A 9 -42.09 52.11 53.78
C GLU A 9 -42.07 51.87 52.26
N ALA A 10 -41.24 52.65 51.58
CA ALA A 10 -40.86 52.45 50.19
C ALA A 10 -40.11 51.12 50.05
N GLY A 11 -40.67 50.18 49.28
CA GLY A 11 -39.98 48.97 48.89
C GLY A 11 -38.79 49.28 47.98
N GLU A 12 -37.58 49.00 48.46
CA GLU A 12 -36.35 49.02 47.67
C GLU A 12 -36.47 48.07 46.47
N GLN A 13 -36.49 48.63 45.25
CA GLN A 13 -36.14 47.89 44.03
C GLN A 13 -34.62 47.68 44.03
N GLY A 14 -34.15 46.60 44.67
CA GLY A 14 -32.78 46.15 44.57
C GLY A 14 -32.44 45.74 43.13
N GLY A 15 -31.52 46.46 42.49
CA GLY A 15 -31.05 46.12 41.14
C GLY A 15 -30.34 44.77 41.10
N ILE A 16 -30.70 43.92 40.15
CA ILE A 16 -30.06 42.63 39.89
C ILE A 16 -28.59 42.87 39.54
N ARG A 17 -27.66 42.41 40.38
CA ARG A 17 -26.21 42.62 40.19
C ARG A 17 -25.38 41.34 40.30
N THR A 18 -25.94 40.24 40.81
CA THR A 18 -25.19 39.00 41.05
C THR A 18 -25.82 37.79 40.37
N SER A 19 -25.02 36.74 40.16
CA SER A 19 -25.48 35.43 39.66
C SER A 19 -26.67 34.88 40.45
N SER A 20 -26.65 35.03 41.78
CA SER A 20 -27.74 34.60 42.66
C SER A 20 -29.04 35.38 42.44
N ASP A 21 -28.96 36.66 42.08
CA ASP A 21 -30.15 37.49 41.84
C ASP A 21 -30.85 37.09 40.54
N ILE A 22 -30.06 36.79 39.49
CA ILE A 22 -30.57 36.30 38.20
C ILE A 22 -31.27 34.95 38.39
N MET A 23 -30.62 34.00 39.08
CA MET A 23 -31.17 32.66 39.31
C MET A 23 -32.41 32.65 40.21
N ARG A 24 -32.54 33.61 41.14
CA ARG A 24 -33.71 33.75 42.03
C ARG A 24 -34.84 34.60 41.43
N SER A 25 -34.58 35.31 40.33
CA SER A 25 -35.59 36.13 39.66
C SER A 25 -36.73 35.27 39.12
N THR A 26 -37.96 35.78 39.11
CA THR A 26 -39.13 35.10 38.51
C THR A 26 -39.23 35.33 36.99
N MET A 27 -38.13 35.72 36.35
CA MET A 27 -38.07 36.02 34.91
C MET A 27 -38.05 34.75 34.07
N THR A 28 -38.47 34.84 32.80
CA THR A 28 -38.26 33.79 31.82
C THR A 28 -36.77 33.65 31.51
N ASP A 29 -36.34 32.49 31.03
CA ASP A 29 -34.92 32.24 30.73
C ASP A 29 -34.38 33.23 29.70
N ASP A 30 -35.13 33.57 28.65
CA ASP A 30 -34.79 34.61 27.67
C ASP A 30 -34.45 35.95 28.35
N LEU A 31 -35.27 36.40 29.31
CA LEU A 31 -35.03 37.65 30.04
C LEU A 31 -33.82 37.54 30.96
N ARG A 32 -33.60 36.37 31.58
CA ARG A 32 -32.42 36.13 32.44
C ARG A 32 -31.13 36.21 31.62
N PHE A 33 -31.10 35.61 30.43
CA PHE A 33 -29.96 35.71 29.52
C PHE A 33 -29.77 37.15 29.01
N ALA A 34 -30.84 37.87 28.66
CA ALA A 34 -30.75 39.27 28.23
C ALA A 34 -30.19 40.19 29.33
N VAL A 35 -30.60 40.00 30.58
CA VAL A 35 -30.04 40.73 31.74
C VAL A 35 -28.55 40.39 31.91
N LEU A 36 -28.17 39.12 31.76
CA LEU A 36 -26.77 38.69 31.83
C LEU A 36 -25.92 39.35 30.74
N ILE A 37 -26.40 39.44 29.50
CA ILE A 37 -25.71 40.17 28.42
C ILE A 37 -25.46 41.63 28.83
N GLY A 38 -26.49 42.33 29.33
CA GLY A 38 -26.33 43.72 29.78
C GLY A 38 -25.29 43.88 30.90
N LEU A 39 -25.21 42.92 31.83
CA LEU A 39 -24.19 42.94 32.89
C LEU A 39 -22.77 42.65 32.36
N VAL A 40 -22.64 41.77 31.36
CA VAL A 40 -21.38 41.49 30.66
C VAL A 40 -20.88 42.73 29.94
N GLU A 41 -21.74 43.42 29.20
CA GLU A 41 -21.38 44.62 28.43
C GLU A 41 -20.93 45.79 29.32
N VAL A 42 -21.54 45.93 30.51
CA VAL A 42 -21.19 46.99 31.48
C VAL A 42 -20.05 46.58 32.42
N GLY A 43 -19.54 45.34 32.31
CA GLY A 43 -18.41 44.83 33.08
C GLY A 43 -18.69 44.70 34.60
N GLN A 44 -19.94 44.41 34.97
CA GLN A 44 -20.38 44.35 36.38
C GLN A 44 -20.23 42.96 37.02
N MET A 45 -19.79 41.95 36.27
CA MET A 45 -19.60 40.58 36.74
C MET A 45 -18.20 40.06 36.39
N GLU A 46 -17.62 39.24 37.27
CA GLU A 46 -16.35 38.55 36.99
C GLU A 46 -16.55 37.39 35.99
N ASP A 47 -15.52 37.08 35.19
CA ASP A 47 -15.54 35.98 34.19
C ASP A 47 -16.11 34.67 34.79
N LYS A 48 -15.66 34.29 36.00
CA LYS A 48 -16.09 33.05 36.68
C LYS A 48 -17.58 33.07 37.03
N GLU A 49 -18.11 34.22 37.43
CA GLU A 49 -19.53 34.36 37.74
C GLU A 49 -20.39 34.28 36.48
N ILE A 50 -19.90 34.82 35.36
CA ILE A 50 -20.58 34.71 34.06
C ILE A 50 -20.62 33.25 33.61
N VAL A 51 -19.50 32.52 33.66
CA VAL A 51 -19.44 31.08 33.32
C VAL A 51 -20.46 30.30 34.15
N ASN A 52 -20.43 30.45 35.47
CA ASN A 52 -21.34 29.75 36.36
C ASN A 52 -22.80 30.10 36.07
N THR A 53 -23.12 31.38 35.85
CA THR A 53 -24.50 31.80 35.58
C THR A 53 -25.02 31.21 34.26
N VAL A 54 -24.23 31.23 33.20
CA VAL A 54 -24.59 30.59 31.92
C VAL A 54 -24.86 29.10 32.11
N LEU A 55 -23.95 28.40 32.78
CA LEU A 55 -24.10 26.97 33.03
C LEU A 55 -25.32 26.66 33.91
N HIS A 56 -25.59 27.51 34.92
CA HIS A 56 -26.76 27.37 35.79
C HIS A 56 -28.07 27.51 35.02
N LEU A 57 -28.15 28.49 34.12
CA LEU A 57 -29.32 28.72 33.27
C LEU A 57 -29.51 27.60 32.25
N LEU A 58 -28.44 27.01 31.71
CA LEU A 58 -28.53 25.86 30.79
C LEU A 58 -29.15 24.63 31.45
N VAL A 59 -28.81 24.36 32.71
CA VAL A 59 -29.27 23.16 33.45
C VAL A 59 -30.47 23.44 34.36
N GLY A 60 -30.99 24.66 34.38
CA GLY A 60 -32.14 25.07 35.19
C GLY A 60 -31.90 24.98 36.71
N GLY A 61 -30.67 25.21 37.18
CA GLY A 61 -30.29 25.07 38.60
C GLY A 61 -28.79 25.24 38.81
N GLU A 62 -28.28 24.89 39.99
CA GLU A 62 -26.82 24.90 40.23
C GLU A 62 -26.13 23.86 39.32
N PHE A 63 -25.10 24.28 38.60
CA PHE A 63 -24.37 23.43 37.67
C PHE A 63 -23.37 22.57 38.45
N ASP A 64 -23.39 21.28 38.16
CA ASP A 64 -22.39 20.34 38.66
C ASP A 64 -22.08 19.30 37.58
N MET A 65 -20.79 19.11 37.32
CA MET A 65 -20.28 18.26 36.25
C MET A 65 -20.63 16.77 36.41
N GLU A 66 -21.06 16.34 37.61
CA GLU A 66 -21.48 14.97 37.92
C GLU A 66 -22.96 14.87 38.32
N LEU A 67 -23.53 15.91 38.95
CA LEU A 67 -24.88 15.89 39.52
C LEU A 67 -25.94 16.58 38.66
N ASN A 68 -25.59 17.71 38.02
CA ASN A 68 -26.55 18.53 37.26
C ASN A 68 -25.88 19.23 36.06
N PHE A 69 -25.74 18.48 34.96
CA PHE A 69 -25.11 18.94 33.71
C PHE A 69 -26.01 18.74 32.47
N VAL A 70 -27.26 18.29 32.66
CA VAL A 70 -28.20 18.02 31.56
C VAL A 70 -28.93 19.30 31.19
N VAL A 71 -28.92 19.65 29.91
CA VAL A 71 -29.61 20.85 29.40
C VAL A 71 -31.13 20.65 29.54
N GLN A 72 -31.80 21.58 30.22
CA GLN A 72 -33.25 21.50 30.50
C GLN A 72 -34.09 21.97 29.30
N ASP A 73 -33.78 23.15 28.76
CA ASP A 73 -34.36 23.68 27.53
C ASP A 73 -33.27 23.84 26.47
N ALA A 74 -33.50 23.24 25.30
CA ALA A 74 -32.59 23.33 24.18
C ALA A 74 -32.40 24.79 23.70
N ASN A 75 -33.43 25.65 23.81
CA ASN A 75 -33.35 27.06 23.40
C ASN A 75 -32.32 27.86 24.22
N ASN A 76 -32.07 27.47 25.47
CA ASN A 76 -31.03 28.11 26.31
C ASN A 76 -29.63 27.97 25.70
N ILE A 77 -29.40 26.99 24.82
CA ILE A 77 -28.16 26.89 24.04
C ILE A 77 -28.02 28.10 23.10
N LEU A 78 -29.10 28.53 22.44
CA LEU A 78 -29.06 29.69 21.53
C LEU A 78 -28.78 30.98 22.30
N HIS A 79 -29.39 31.16 23.47
CA HIS A 79 -29.11 32.30 24.34
C HIS A 79 -27.68 32.28 24.90
N MET A 80 -27.12 31.09 25.20
CA MET A 80 -25.70 30.96 25.50
C MET A 80 -24.85 31.49 24.32
N LEU A 81 -25.17 31.13 23.08
CA LEU A 81 -24.41 31.62 21.91
C LEU A 81 -24.48 33.15 21.79
N GLU A 82 -25.64 33.75 22.08
CA GLU A 82 -25.79 35.21 22.10
C GLU A 82 -24.88 35.81 23.17
N VAL A 83 -24.90 35.31 24.41
CA VAL A 83 -23.97 35.76 25.46
C VAL A 83 -22.51 35.65 25.02
N MET A 84 -22.13 34.54 24.38
CA MET A 84 -20.76 34.30 23.93
C MET A 84 -20.27 35.35 22.92
N ASP A 85 -21.16 35.92 22.10
CA ASP A 85 -20.80 36.95 21.13
C ASP A 85 -20.38 38.28 21.81
N HIS A 86 -20.73 38.49 23.09
CA HIS A 86 -20.32 39.65 23.91
C HIS A 86 -19.14 39.34 24.86
N CYS A 87 -18.70 38.09 24.94
CA CYS A 87 -17.65 37.66 25.86
C CYS A 87 -16.24 37.84 25.30
N SER A 88 -15.24 38.00 26.19
CA SER A 88 -13.82 37.97 25.83
C SER A 88 -13.40 36.58 25.28
N VAL A 89 -12.32 36.52 24.48
CA VAL A 89 -11.79 35.27 23.92
C VAL A 89 -11.52 34.20 25.01
N LYS A 90 -11.00 34.65 26.16
CA LYS A 90 -10.73 33.78 27.31
C LYS A 90 -12.02 33.17 27.88
N LEU A 91 -13.05 34.00 28.07
CA LEU A 91 -14.34 33.59 28.60
C LEU A 91 -15.09 32.66 27.61
N GLN A 92 -15.03 32.96 26.31
CA GLN A 92 -15.55 32.06 25.28
C GLN A 92 -14.85 30.70 25.33
N ALA A 93 -13.53 30.67 25.48
CA ALA A 93 -12.76 29.43 25.54
C ALA A 93 -13.15 28.57 26.76
N GLU A 94 -13.33 29.19 27.93
CA GLU A 94 -13.76 28.49 29.15
C GLU A 94 -15.17 27.87 28.98
N LEU A 95 -16.13 28.67 28.52
CA LEU A 95 -17.50 28.21 28.24
C LEU A 95 -17.54 27.08 27.20
N TRP A 96 -16.85 27.23 26.06
CA TRP A 96 -16.81 26.19 25.02
C TRP A 96 -16.19 24.88 25.53
N SER A 97 -15.15 24.97 26.35
CA SER A 97 -14.47 23.79 26.92
C SER A 97 -15.40 23.02 27.86
N VAL A 98 -16.06 23.71 28.79
CA VAL A 98 -17.01 23.10 29.73
C VAL A 98 -18.22 22.54 28.98
N PHE A 99 -18.75 23.31 28.02
CA PHE A 99 -19.89 22.88 27.20
C PHE A 99 -19.57 21.60 26.40
N THR A 100 -18.42 21.57 25.73
CA THR A 100 -17.97 20.37 24.98
C THR A 100 -17.80 19.15 25.90
N CYS A 101 -17.33 19.35 27.14
CA CYS A 101 -17.22 18.28 28.14
C CYS A 101 -18.59 17.67 28.49
N ILE A 102 -19.59 18.50 28.77
CA ILE A 102 -20.94 18.01 29.12
C ILE A 102 -21.65 17.36 27.93
N LEU A 103 -21.36 17.81 26.70
CA LEU A 103 -21.85 17.19 25.47
C LEU A 103 -21.32 15.76 25.31
N ARG A 104 -20.02 15.54 25.51
CA ARG A 104 -19.41 14.19 25.47
C ARG A 104 -19.97 13.26 26.54
N LYS A 105 -20.35 13.80 27.70
CA LYS A 105 -20.94 13.03 28.80
C LYS A 105 -22.41 12.66 28.55
N SER A 106 -23.17 13.39 27.72
CA SER A 106 -24.63 13.28 27.64
C SER A 106 -25.17 13.23 26.21
N MET A 107 -25.73 12.08 25.81
CA MET A 107 -26.44 11.99 24.52
C MET A 107 -27.71 12.87 24.49
N ARG A 108 -28.28 13.19 25.65
CA ARG A 108 -29.40 14.15 25.76
C ARG A 108 -28.97 15.56 25.40
N ASN A 109 -27.80 15.99 25.87
CA ASN A 109 -27.27 17.31 25.51
C ASN A 109 -26.90 17.36 24.02
N MET A 110 -26.34 16.27 23.48
CA MET A 110 -26.11 16.13 22.03
C MET A 110 -27.41 16.25 21.24
N GLN A 111 -28.49 15.63 21.72
CA GLN A 111 -29.80 15.74 21.10
C GLN A 111 -30.36 17.16 21.16
N ALA A 112 -30.25 17.85 22.29
CA ALA A 112 -30.65 19.26 22.42
C ALA A 112 -29.89 20.14 21.41
N CYS A 113 -28.59 19.91 21.21
CA CYS A 113 -27.79 20.61 20.20
C CYS A 113 -28.28 20.35 18.77
N VAL A 114 -28.77 19.14 18.48
CA VAL A 114 -29.36 18.80 17.17
C VAL A 114 -30.68 19.52 16.97
N GLU A 115 -31.54 19.59 17.99
CA GLU A 115 -32.85 20.25 17.94
C GLU A 115 -32.74 21.75 17.59
N VAL A 116 -31.72 22.44 18.10
CA VAL A 116 -31.45 23.86 17.78
C VAL A 116 -30.52 24.06 16.58
N GLY A 117 -30.11 22.99 15.89
CA GLY A 117 -29.24 23.11 14.71
C GLY A 117 -27.84 23.68 15.01
N LEU A 118 -27.25 23.36 16.17
CA LEU A 118 -26.01 23.97 16.67
C LEU A 118 -24.84 23.93 15.67
N ILE A 119 -24.70 22.84 14.89
CA ILE A 119 -23.66 22.73 13.85
C ILE A 119 -23.70 23.94 12.89
N GLU A 120 -24.89 24.37 12.47
CA GLU A 120 -25.01 25.49 11.53
C GLU A 120 -24.63 26.82 12.18
N HIS A 121 -25.02 27.02 13.44
CA HIS A 121 -24.66 28.22 14.19
C HIS A 121 -23.17 28.32 14.47
N VAL A 122 -22.51 27.19 14.75
CA VAL A 122 -21.06 27.13 14.95
C VAL A 122 -20.31 27.39 13.65
N LEU A 123 -20.73 26.75 12.54
CA LEU A 123 -20.10 26.97 11.22
C LEU A 123 -20.21 28.43 10.74
N ARG A 124 -21.32 29.13 11.05
CA ARG A 124 -21.47 30.57 10.72
C ARG A 124 -20.56 31.48 11.54
N ARG A 125 -20.17 31.08 12.76
CA ARG A 125 -19.30 31.86 13.66
C ARG A 125 -17.81 31.59 13.43
N LEU A 126 -17.47 30.39 12.97
CA LEU A 126 -16.08 29.95 12.80
C LEU A 126 -15.19 30.92 11.99
N PRO A 127 -15.64 31.51 10.86
CA PRO A 127 -14.78 32.43 10.08
C PRO A 127 -14.29 33.65 10.89
N LYS A 128 -15.08 34.12 11.85
CA LYS A 128 -14.77 35.27 12.70
C LYS A 128 -14.04 34.90 13.99
N ALA A 129 -13.98 33.62 14.34
CA ALA A 129 -13.42 33.15 15.61
C ALA A 129 -11.90 33.33 15.67
N ASP A 130 -11.41 33.70 16.85
CA ASP A 130 -9.99 33.66 17.18
C ASP A 130 -9.42 32.23 17.04
N THR A 131 -8.10 32.09 16.88
CA THR A 131 -7.44 30.79 16.71
C THR A 131 -7.75 29.80 17.83
N VAL A 132 -7.74 30.24 19.09
CA VAL A 132 -8.01 29.39 20.28
C VAL A 132 -9.47 28.95 20.30
N VAL A 133 -10.39 29.91 20.08
CA VAL A 133 -11.83 29.62 20.05
C VAL A 133 -12.16 28.70 18.87
N ALA A 134 -11.53 28.90 17.71
CA ALA A 134 -11.73 28.07 16.54
C ALA A 134 -11.31 26.61 16.77
N ASP A 135 -10.24 26.34 17.52
CA ASP A 135 -9.86 24.97 17.88
C ASP A 135 -10.94 24.28 18.73
N LEU A 136 -11.51 25.00 19.70
CA LEU A 136 -12.61 24.50 20.53
C LEU A 136 -13.90 24.30 19.73
N LEU A 137 -14.22 25.21 18.80
CA LEU A 137 -15.35 25.06 17.89
C LEU A 137 -15.18 23.85 16.96
N VAL A 138 -13.98 23.60 16.47
CA VAL A 138 -13.65 22.43 15.63
C VAL A 138 -13.77 21.13 16.44
N GLU A 139 -13.31 21.12 17.68
CA GLU A 139 -13.48 20.00 18.62
C GLU A 139 -14.96 19.71 18.93
N LEU A 140 -15.75 20.77 19.14
CA LEU A 140 -17.19 20.70 19.32
C LEU A 140 -17.88 20.15 18.06
N LEU A 141 -17.55 20.67 16.87
CA LEU A 141 -18.08 20.21 15.59
C LEU A 141 -17.76 18.73 15.35
N GLY A 142 -16.55 18.28 15.69
CA GLY A 142 -16.16 16.87 15.64
C GLY A 142 -17.07 16.02 16.52
N THR A 143 -17.26 16.45 17.77
CA THR A 143 -18.15 15.77 18.74
C THR A 143 -19.58 15.71 18.21
N LEU A 144 -20.16 16.82 17.74
CA LEU A 144 -21.52 16.88 17.19
C LEU A 144 -21.70 16.02 15.93
N ALA A 145 -20.77 16.10 14.98
CA ALA A 145 -20.86 15.38 13.73
C ALA A 145 -20.69 13.86 13.88
N THR A 146 -20.00 13.38 14.91
CA THR A 146 -19.98 11.95 15.24
C THR A 146 -21.35 11.45 15.71
N TYR A 147 -22.18 12.32 16.29
CA TYR A 147 -23.52 12.00 16.78
C TYR A 147 -24.61 12.16 15.71
N ASN A 148 -24.59 13.23 14.91
CA ASN A 148 -25.54 13.45 13.82
C ASN A 148 -25.03 14.51 12.85
N VAL A 149 -25.07 14.20 11.54
CA VAL A 149 -24.78 15.18 10.49
C VAL A 149 -25.78 15.04 9.34
N THR A 150 -26.64 16.05 9.17
CA THR A 150 -27.64 16.08 8.09
C THR A 150 -27.01 16.46 6.75
N VAL A 151 -27.77 16.28 5.65
CA VAL A 151 -27.34 16.66 4.29
C VAL A 151 -27.05 18.16 4.18
N SER A 152 -27.88 19.02 4.77
CA SER A 152 -27.65 20.47 4.77
C SER A 152 -26.38 20.83 5.54
N GLN A 153 -26.18 20.23 6.71
CA GLN A 153 -25.00 20.47 7.56
C GLN A 153 -23.71 19.98 6.91
N LEU A 154 -23.71 18.81 6.27
CA LEU A 154 -22.52 18.32 5.55
C LEU A 154 -22.19 19.23 4.35
N LYS A 155 -23.21 19.67 3.59
CA LYS A 155 -23.02 20.64 2.51
C LYS A 155 -22.46 21.96 3.03
N LEU A 156 -22.93 22.44 4.18
CA LEU A 156 -22.44 23.66 4.80
C LEU A 156 -20.99 23.49 5.28
N LEU A 157 -20.66 22.36 5.91
CA LEU A 157 -19.29 22.06 6.35
C LEU A 157 -18.31 22.01 5.17
N VAL A 158 -18.63 21.23 4.13
CA VAL A 158 -17.79 21.13 2.92
C VAL A 158 -17.75 22.48 2.19
N GLY A 159 -18.87 23.20 2.14
CA GLY A 159 -18.96 24.54 1.57
C GLY A 159 -18.12 25.57 2.33
N SER A 160 -17.95 25.42 3.64
CA SER A 160 -17.11 26.30 4.47
C SER A 160 -15.61 26.09 4.22
N MET A 161 -15.23 24.97 3.58
CA MET A 161 -13.86 24.69 3.14
C MET A 161 -13.65 25.01 1.65
N LYS A 162 -14.69 25.43 0.93
CA LYS A 162 -14.60 25.78 -0.48
C LYS A 162 -13.88 27.12 -0.60
N ALA A 163 -12.84 27.17 -1.43
CA ALA A 163 -12.14 28.40 -1.76
C ALA A 163 -13.08 29.46 -2.32
N ASP A 164 -12.85 30.70 -1.89
CA ASP A 164 -13.44 31.90 -2.47
C ASP A 164 -12.32 32.71 -3.14
N GLY A 165 -12.45 32.96 -4.44
CA GLY A 165 -11.35 33.48 -5.26
C GLY A 165 -10.10 32.57 -5.22
N ASP A 166 -8.95 33.15 -4.87
CA ASP A 166 -7.65 32.49 -4.87
C ASP A 166 -7.19 32.01 -3.46
N GLY A 167 -8.09 31.93 -2.47
CA GLY A 167 -7.73 31.58 -1.09
C GLY A 167 -8.69 30.59 -0.42
N TRP A 168 -8.17 29.83 0.55
CA TRP A 168 -8.99 29.04 1.47
C TRP A 168 -9.57 29.92 2.58
N PRO A 169 -10.86 29.78 2.90
CA PRO A 169 -11.44 30.46 4.05
C PRO A 169 -10.68 30.14 5.33
N ARG A 170 -10.64 31.09 6.26
CA ARG A 170 -10.00 30.91 7.57
C ARG A 170 -10.47 29.62 8.26
N HIS A 171 -9.52 28.91 8.88
CA HIS A 171 -9.74 27.64 9.61
C HIS A 171 -10.20 26.44 8.75
N SER A 172 -10.22 26.54 7.42
CA SER A 172 -10.58 25.41 6.53
C SER A 172 -9.72 24.17 6.74
N SER A 173 -8.41 24.35 7.01
CA SER A 173 -7.50 23.26 7.38
C SER A 173 -7.94 22.53 8.66
N LYS A 174 -8.43 23.27 9.65
CA LYS A 174 -8.95 22.71 10.91
C LYS A 174 -10.24 21.93 10.67
N LEU A 175 -11.11 22.37 9.76
CA LEU A 175 -12.36 21.67 9.41
C LEU A 175 -12.14 20.28 8.79
N LEU A 176 -11.01 20.04 8.11
CA LEU A 176 -10.65 18.69 7.63
C LEU A 176 -10.50 17.69 8.79
N SER A 177 -10.08 18.15 9.98
CA SER A 177 -9.99 17.30 11.17
C SER A 177 -11.35 16.86 11.70
N VAL A 178 -12.40 17.66 11.49
CA VAL A 178 -13.80 17.30 11.80
C VAL A 178 -14.23 16.11 10.95
N LEU A 179 -13.96 16.16 9.64
CA LEU A 179 -14.29 15.07 8.71
C LEU A 179 -13.68 13.74 9.18
N ARG A 180 -12.41 13.76 9.60
CA ARG A 180 -11.69 12.57 10.08
C ARG A 180 -12.30 11.94 11.34
N GLN A 181 -13.03 12.70 12.15
CA GLN A 181 -13.70 12.18 13.35
C GLN A 181 -15.06 11.55 13.03
N MET A 182 -15.75 11.99 11.97
CA MET A 182 -17.12 11.54 11.66
C MET A 182 -17.31 10.02 11.48
N PRO A 183 -16.36 9.25 10.91
CA PRO A 183 -16.47 7.80 10.81
C PRO A 183 -16.50 7.09 12.17
N GLN A 184 -15.99 7.71 13.23
CA GLN A 184 -15.82 7.14 14.58
C GLN A 184 -17.10 7.18 15.42
N ARG A 185 -18.21 6.79 14.79
CA ARG A 185 -19.55 6.83 15.38
C ARG A 185 -19.82 5.61 16.26
N ASN A 186 -20.30 5.86 17.49
CA ASN A 186 -20.65 4.82 18.47
C ASN A 186 -22.17 4.68 18.74
N CYS A 187 -23.02 5.38 17.98
CA CYS A 187 -24.47 5.41 18.16
C CYS A 187 -25.21 4.74 16.99
N PRO A 188 -26.29 3.97 17.20
CA PRO A 188 -27.13 3.47 16.10
C PRO A 188 -27.83 4.63 15.37
N ASP A 189 -28.21 4.43 14.10
CA ASP A 189 -28.91 5.47 13.32
C ASP A 189 -30.32 5.75 13.85
N THR A 190 -30.96 4.75 14.47
CA THR A 190 -32.32 4.86 15.02
C THR A 190 -32.42 4.18 16.36
N PHE A 191 -33.02 4.84 17.36
CA PHE A 191 -33.22 4.29 18.70
C PHE A 191 -34.39 5.01 19.42
N PHE A 192 -34.95 4.36 20.43
CA PHE A 192 -35.90 4.97 21.36
C PHE A 192 -35.15 5.72 22.46
N MET A 193 -35.53 6.96 22.71
CA MET A 193 -35.04 7.77 23.82
C MET A 193 -36.08 7.79 24.94
N PHE A 194 -35.67 7.36 26.13
CA PHE A 194 -36.48 7.39 27.34
C PHE A 194 -35.98 8.52 28.25
N PRO A 195 -36.84 9.49 28.59
CA PRO A 195 -36.43 10.69 29.31
C PRO A 195 -36.28 10.49 30.83
N GLY A 196 -36.72 9.36 31.38
CA GLY A 196 -36.70 9.12 32.83
C GLY A 196 -37.74 9.95 33.62
N LYS A 197 -38.80 10.44 32.95
CA LYS A 197 -39.89 11.19 33.59
C LYS A 197 -41.00 10.23 34.04
N THR A 198 -41.80 10.63 35.04
CA THR A 198 -42.97 9.85 35.49
C THR A 198 -43.84 9.45 34.29
N ASN A 199 -44.34 8.20 34.28
CA ASN A 199 -45.16 7.66 33.19
C ASN A 199 -44.46 7.52 31.80
N SER A 200 -43.14 7.76 31.68
CA SER A 200 -42.41 7.54 30.42
C SER A 200 -42.20 6.04 30.16
N ALA A 201 -42.83 5.51 29.12
CA ALA A 201 -42.79 4.08 28.78
C ALA A 201 -43.22 3.83 27.32
N ILE A 202 -42.88 2.66 26.79
CA ILE A 202 -43.57 2.09 25.63
C ILE A 202 -44.57 1.06 26.15
N VAL A 203 -45.85 1.34 26.00
CA VAL A 203 -46.94 0.45 26.40
C VAL A 203 -47.19 -0.57 25.30
N ILE A 204 -47.16 -1.84 25.66
CA ILE A 204 -47.40 -2.96 24.75
C ILE A 204 -48.86 -3.44 24.89
N PRO A 205 -49.60 -3.64 23.79
CA PRO A 205 -50.98 -4.10 23.85
C PRO A 205 -51.12 -5.47 24.53
N PRO A 206 -52.32 -5.82 25.03
CA PRO A 206 -52.54 -7.08 25.72
C PRO A 206 -52.15 -8.31 24.89
N LEU A 207 -51.31 -9.17 25.47
CA LEU A 207 -50.97 -10.46 24.89
C LEU A 207 -51.98 -11.52 25.37
N ALA A 208 -52.57 -12.25 24.44
CA ALA A 208 -53.55 -13.31 24.71
C ALA A 208 -52.91 -14.52 25.43
N ARG A 209 -51.61 -14.74 25.22
CA ARG A 209 -50.83 -15.83 25.82
C ARG A 209 -49.33 -15.49 25.82
N TRP A 210 -48.54 -16.26 26.56
CA TRP A 210 -47.08 -16.16 26.59
C TRP A 210 -46.42 -17.38 25.93
N PRO A 211 -45.34 -17.22 25.15
CA PRO A 211 -44.64 -18.33 24.51
C PRO A 211 -43.77 -19.09 25.52
N TYR A 212 -44.32 -20.08 26.23
CA TYR A 212 -43.53 -20.89 27.18
C TYR A 212 -43.10 -22.26 26.65
N GLU A 213 -43.81 -22.83 25.66
CA GLU A 213 -43.65 -24.25 25.26
C GLU A 213 -42.27 -24.60 24.69
N ASN A 214 -41.68 -23.69 23.90
CA ASN A 214 -40.34 -23.85 23.31
C ASN A 214 -39.28 -22.97 23.99
N GLY A 215 -39.61 -22.44 25.18
CA GLY A 215 -38.87 -21.33 25.76
C GLY A 215 -39.14 -19.99 25.06
N TRP A 216 -38.48 -18.93 25.53
CA TRP A 216 -38.58 -17.59 24.94
C TRP A 216 -37.29 -16.81 25.11
N THR A 217 -37.10 -15.80 24.28
CA THR A 217 -35.96 -14.90 24.39
C THR A 217 -36.39 -13.45 24.27
N PHE A 218 -36.08 -12.63 25.28
CA PHE A 218 -36.15 -11.17 25.17
C PHE A 218 -34.77 -10.65 24.79
N ALA A 219 -34.66 -9.82 23.76
CA ALA A 219 -33.39 -9.25 23.34
C ALA A 219 -33.51 -7.78 22.91
N THR A 220 -32.56 -6.96 23.34
CA THR A 220 -32.41 -5.58 22.86
C THR A 220 -31.00 -5.06 23.12
N TRP A 221 -30.64 -3.97 22.45
CA TRP A 221 -29.52 -3.14 22.84
C TRP A 221 -30.05 -2.00 23.70
N PHE A 222 -29.38 -1.72 24.82
CA PHE A 222 -29.72 -0.59 25.67
C PHE A 222 -28.48 0.17 26.13
N ARG A 223 -28.68 1.43 26.49
CA ARG A 223 -27.70 2.31 27.13
C ARG A 223 -28.40 3.06 28.25
N LEU A 224 -27.99 2.81 29.49
CA LEU A 224 -28.50 3.55 30.65
C LEU A 224 -27.91 4.96 30.65
N ASP A 225 -28.72 5.98 30.94
CA ASP A 225 -28.28 7.37 31.01
C ASP A 225 -28.97 8.05 32.20
N PRO A 226 -28.63 7.68 33.45
CA PRO A 226 -29.28 8.24 34.64
C PRO A 226 -29.08 9.75 34.72
N VAL A 227 -30.06 10.48 35.28
CA VAL A 227 -30.03 11.95 35.37
C VAL A 227 -28.98 12.42 36.37
N ASN A 228 -28.85 11.75 37.52
CA ASN A 228 -27.85 12.03 38.55
C ASN A 228 -27.24 10.72 39.07
N SER A 229 -25.92 10.70 39.25
CA SER A 229 -25.17 9.54 39.73
C SER A 229 -25.49 9.14 41.18
N VAL A 230 -25.99 10.08 42.00
CA VAL A 230 -26.27 9.85 43.43
C VAL A 230 -27.52 8.98 43.66
N ASN A 231 -28.49 9.01 42.74
CA ASN A 231 -29.76 8.29 42.92
C ASN A 231 -29.74 6.85 42.38
N ILE A 232 -28.64 6.42 41.75
CA ILE A 232 -28.52 5.09 41.11
C ILE A 232 -28.80 3.94 42.09
N GLU A 233 -28.46 4.10 43.38
CA GLU A 233 -28.71 3.07 44.40
C GLU A 233 -30.17 3.01 44.87
N ARG A 234 -30.90 4.14 44.78
CA ARG A 234 -32.30 4.25 45.20
C ARG A 234 -33.27 3.85 44.07
N GLU A 235 -32.95 4.24 42.85
CA GLU A 235 -33.77 3.99 41.66
C GLU A 235 -33.80 2.50 41.28
N LYS A 236 -34.94 2.08 40.69
CA LYS A 236 -35.20 0.74 40.19
C LYS A 236 -35.73 0.78 38.75
N PRO A 237 -34.97 1.31 37.79
CA PRO A 237 -35.45 1.51 36.43
C PRO A 237 -35.76 0.17 35.77
N TYR A 238 -36.94 0.03 35.17
CA TYR A 238 -37.36 -1.21 34.50
C TYR A 238 -36.90 -1.26 33.06
N LEU A 239 -36.19 -2.32 32.68
CA LEU A 239 -35.93 -2.64 31.26
C LEU A 239 -37.25 -3.05 30.58
N TYR A 240 -37.99 -3.96 31.21
CA TYR A 240 -39.35 -4.33 30.81
C TYR A 240 -40.16 -4.87 32.00
N SER A 241 -41.48 -4.82 31.87
CA SER A 241 -42.44 -5.48 32.76
C SER A 241 -43.61 -6.02 31.95
N PHE A 242 -43.71 -7.34 31.82
CA PHE A 242 -44.78 -8.05 31.11
C PHE A 242 -45.59 -8.87 32.12
N LYS A 243 -46.72 -8.33 32.57
CA LYS A 243 -47.54 -8.94 33.64
C LYS A 243 -49.02 -8.93 33.29
N THR A 244 -49.77 -9.79 33.96
CA THR A 244 -51.24 -9.71 34.06
C THR A 244 -51.63 -8.69 35.13
N SER A 245 -52.91 -8.29 35.14
CA SER A 245 -53.51 -7.43 36.18
C SER A 245 -53.34 -7.98 37.60
N LYS A 246 -53.19 -9.29 37.78
CA LYS A 246 -52.89 -9.93 39.07
C LYS A 246 -51.40 -9.91 39.45
N GLY A 247 -50.53 -9.36 38.61
CA GLY A 247 -49.09 -9.26 38.85
C GLY A 247 -48.30 -10.54 38.55
N VAL A 248 -48.91 -11.52 37.88
CA VAL A 248 -48.26 -12.74 37.38
C VAL A 248 -47.53 -12.40 36.08
N GLY A 249 -46.28 -12.84 35.91
CA GLY A 249 -45.51 -12.54 34.70
C GLY A 249 -44.02 -12.35 34.91
N TYR A 250 -43.37 -11.64 33.99
CA TYR A 250 -41.92 -11.46 33.94
C TYR A 250 -41.56 -9.97 33.97
N SER A 251 -40.52 -9.61 34.69
CA SER A 251 -39.96 -8.25 34.67
C SER A 251 -38.45 -8.27 34.88
N ALA A 252 -37.77 -7.30 34.28
CA ALA A 252 -36.35 -7.06 34.49
C ALA A 252 -36.16 -5.58 34.85
N HIS A 253 -35.46 -5.33 35.96
CA HIS A 253 -35.19 -3.97 36.46
C HIS A 253 -33.77 -3.90 37.01
N PHE A 254 -33.19 -2.70 37.06
CA PHE A 254 -31.88 -2.50 37.65
C PHE A 254 -32.01 -2.21 39.15
N VAL A 255 -30.99 -2.63 39.90
CA VAL A 255 -30.77 -2.24 41.30
C VAL A 255 -29.27 -1.94 41.40
N GLY A 256 -28.92 -0.67 41.60
CA GLY A 256 -27.55 -0.21 41.39
C GLY A 256 -27.09 -0.50 39.95
N SER A 257 -25.91 -1.11 39.80
CA SER A 257 -25.33 -1.49 38.51
C SER A 257 -25.73 -2.90 38.03
N CYS A 258 -26.56 -3.65 38.76
CA CYS A 258 -26.93 -5.02 38.44
C CYS A 258 -28.36 -5.12 37.89
N LEU A 259 -28.58 -6.05 36.96
CA LEU A 259 -29.94 -6.37 36.49
C LEU A 259 -30.56 -7.47 37.35
N VAL A 260 -31.79 -7.25 37.81
CA VAL A 260 -32.58 -8.22 38.56
C VAL A 260 -33.74 -8.72 37.70
N LEU A 261 -33.75 -10.02 37.44
CA LEU A 261 -34.86 -10.71 36.79
C LEU A 261 -35.86 -11.14 37.85
N THR A 262 -37.15 -10.95 37.56
CA THR A 262 -38.24 -11.40 38.43
C THR A 262 -39.28 -12.13 37.59
N ALA A 263 -39.55 -13.38 37.92
CA ALA A 263 -40.67 -14.16 37.42
C ALA A 263 -41.69 -14.35 38.56
N MET A 264 -42.92 -13.92 38.37
CA MET A 264 -43.97 -13.97 39.39
C MET A 264 -45.00 -15.03 39.01
N LYS A 265 -45.18 -16.03 39.87
CA LYS A 265 -46.24 -17.05 39.71
C LYS A 265 -47.56 -16.59 40.32
N ILE A 266 -47.48 -15.89 41.46
CA ILE A 266 -48.60 -15.32 42.20
C ILE A 266 -48.12 -13.98 42.78
N LYS A 267 -49.00 -13.00 42.98
CA LYS A 267 -48.61 -11.69 43.54
C LYS A 267 -47.84 -11.86 44.86
N GLY A 268 -46.64 -11.28 44.95
CA GLY A 268 -45.75 -11.36 46.12
C GLY A 268 -44.95 -12.66 46.28
N LYS A 269 -45.22 -13.73 45.51
CA LYS A 269 -44.46 -15.00 45.53
C LYS A 269 -43.90 -15.31 44.14
N GLY A 270 -42.59 -15.14 43.97
CA GLY A 270 -41.91 -15.31 42.70
C GLY A 270 -40.47 -15.75 42.83
N PHE A 271 -39.84 -15.93 41.68
CA PHE A 271 -38.43 -16.21 41.49
C PHE A 271 -37.72 -14.88 41.19
N GLN A 272 -36.65 -14.58 41.91
CA GLN A 272 -35.79 -13.44 41.63
C GLN A 272 -34.35 -13.91 41.42
N HIS A 273 -33.70 -13.35 40.41
CA HIS A 273 -32.32 -13.66 40.07
C HIS A 273 -31.54 -12.39 39.76
N CYS A 274 -30.49 -12.14 40.51
CA CYS A 274 -29.55 -11.07 40.21
C CYS A 274 -28.55 -11.57 39.16
N VAL A 275 -28.49 -10.88 38.03
CA VAL A 275 -27.51 -11.16 36.98
C VAL A 275 -26.13 -10.78 37.52
N LYS A 276 -25.19 -11.72 37.47
CA LYS A 276 -23.79 -11.52 37.91
C LYS A 276 -22.99 -10.75 36.87
N TYR A 277 -23.44 -9.54 36.53
CA TYR A 277 -22.78 -8.64 35.58
C TYR A 277 -23.02 -7.18 35.99
N GLU A 278 -21.96 -6.39 35.95
CA GLU A 278 -22.00 -4.97 36.30
C GLU A 278 -22.18 -4.11 35.04
N PHE A 279 -23.33 -3.42 34.96
CA PHE A 279 -23.64 -2.51 33.88
C PHE A 279 -23.18 -1.09 34.23
N GLN A 280 -22.32 -0.54 33.39
CA GLN A 280 -21.88 0.84 33.53
C GLN A 280 -22.85 1.78 32.81
N PRO A 281 -23.20 2.93 33.39
CA PRO A 281 -24.00 3.92 32.70
C PRO A 281 -23.26 4.43 31.44
N ARG A 282 -24.02 4.98 30.51
CA ARG A 282 -23.56 5.65 29.28
C ARG A 282 -22.82 4.77 28.28
N ARG A 283 -22.88 3.44 28.44
CA ARG A 283 -22.35 2.45 27.51
C ARG A 283 -23.46 1.58 26.92
N TRP A 284 -23.33 1.22 25.64
CA TRP A 284 -24.24 0.30 24.97
C TRP A 284 -23.95 -1.15 25.35
N TYR A 285 -24.99 -1.88 25.71
CA TYR A 285 -24.96 -3.32 25.99
C TYR A 285 -26.03 -4.03 25.17
N MET A 286 -25.68 -5.14 24.56
CA MET A 286 -26.67 -6.10 24.08
C MET A 286 -27.04 -7.01 25.23
N ILE A 287 -28.33 -7.17 25.49
CA ILE A 287 -28.83 -8.18 26.42
C ILE A 287 -29.74 -9.16 25.70
N ALA A 288 -29.57 -10.45 26.00
CA ALA A 288 -30.53 -11.48 25.66
C ALA A 288 -30.85 -12.33 26.90
N ILE A 289 -32.10 -12.31 27.31
CA ILE A 289 -32.63 -13.13 28.41
C ILE A 289 -33.35 -14.30 27.79
N VAL A 290 -32.78 -15.49 27.93
CA VAL A 290 -33.21 -16.74 27.29
C VAL A 290 -33.78 -17.65 28.36
N TYR A 291 -35.08 -17.93 28.28
CA TYR A 291 -35.73 -18.96 29.08
C TYR A 291 -35.78 -20.27 28.29
N ILE A 292 -35.14 -21.31 28.81
CA ILE A 292 -35.12 -22.66 28.24
C ILE A 292 -36.14 -23.51 29.02
N TYR A 293 -37.20 -23.90 28.33
CA TYR A 293 -38.19 -24.81 28.90
C TYR A 293 -37.70 -26.26 28.81
N ASN A 294 -37.70 -26.95 29.95
CA ASN A 294 -37.41 -28.38 30.02
C ASN A 294 -38.61 -29.12 30.60
N ARG A 295 -39.11 -30.13 29.87
CA ARG A 295 -40.24 -30.98 30.32
C ARG A 295 -39.82 -32.00 31.37
N TRP A 296 -38.63 -32.56 31.25
CA TRP A 296 -38.13 -33.69 32.06
C TRP A 296 -37.05 -33.32 33.07
N SER A 297 -36.62 -32.06 33.08
CA SER A 297 -35.67 -31.49 34.04
C SER A 297 -36.13 -30.09 34.42
N LYS A 298 -35.37 -29.41 35.30
CA LYS A 298 -35.67 -28.03 35.65
C LYS A 298 -35.45 -27.14 34.43
N SER A 299 -36.35 -26.19 34.22
CA SER A 299 -36.17 -25.14 33.22
C SER A 299 -35.04 -24.21 33.66
N GLU A 300 -34.45 -23.48 32.71
CA GLU A 300 -33.29 -22.61 32.97
C GLU A 300 -33.55 -21.19 32.44
N ILE A 301 -32.99 -20.19 33.11
CA ILE A 301 -32.86 -18.83 32.57
C ILE A 301 -31.37 -18.55 32.39
N LYS A 302 -31.00 -18.17 31.16
CA LYS A 302 -29.67 -17.72 30.77
C LYS A 302 -29.73 -16.27 30.37
N VAL A 303 -28.75 -15.49 30.84
CA VAL A 303 -28.60 -14.09 30.49
C VAL A 303 -27.28 -13.93 29.77
N PHE A 304 -27.36 -13.48 28.53
CA PHE A 304 -26.22 -13.14 27.72
C PHE A 304 -26.06 -11.62 27.70
N VAL A 305 -24.83 -11.16 27.88
CA VAL A 305 -24.43 -9.76 27.76
C VAL A 305 -23.35 -9.68 26.68
N ASN A 306 -23.54 -8.82 25.68
CA ASN A 306 -22.62 -8.63 24.55
C ASN A 306 -22.27 -9.95 23.82
N GLY A 307 -23.27 -10.81 23.63
CA GLY A 307 -23.11 -12.10 22.94
C GLY A 307 -22.49 -13.22 23.79
N GLN A 308 -22.11 -12.95 25.04
CA GLN A 308 -21.48 -13.93 25.95
C GLN A 308 -22.38 -14.28 27.13
N LEU A 309 -22.33 -15.51 27.61
CA LEU A 309 -23.12 -15.95 28.76
C LEU A 309 -22.60 -15.26 30.03
N ALA A 310 -23.42 -14.40 30.64
CA ALA A 310 -23.07 -13.66 31.86
C ALA A 310 -23.63 -14.32 33.12
N SER A 311 -24.82 -14.92 33.02
CA SER A 311 -25.45 -15.59 34.16
C SER A 311 -26.36 -16.73 33.72
N SER A 312 -26.47 -17.76 34.55
CA SER A 312 -27.35 -18.91 34.33
C SER A 312 -27.91 -19.39 35.66
N THR A 313 -29.20 -19.74 35.69
CA THR A 313 -29.88 -20.23 36.89
C THR A 313 -31.01 -21.18 36.53
N GLU A 314 -31.27 -22.15 37.39
CA GLU A 314 -32.43 -23.02 37.27
C GLU A 314 -33.69 -22.29 37.77
N MET A 315 -34.81 -22.47 37.05
CA MET A 315 -36.14 -22.04 37.47
C MET A 315 -37.04 -23.28 37.51
N GLY A 316 -37.36 -23.74 38.72
CA GLY A 316 -38.05 -25.02 38.96
C GLY A 316 -39.54 -25.05 38.55
N TRP A 317 -40.08 -23.97 38.00
CA TRP A 317 -41.47 -23.86 37.55
C TRP A 317 -41.57 -22.82 36.44
N PHE A 318 -42.58 -22.90 35.60
CA PHE A 318 -42.88 -21.89 34.57
C PHE A 318 -44.00 -20.96 35.03
N VAL A 319 -44.08 -19.76 34.44
CA VAL A 319 -45.19 -18.85 34.68
C VAL A 319 -46.35 -19.29 33.79
N SER A 320 -47.42 -19.81 34.41
CA SER A 320 -48.68 -20.10 33.73
C SER A 320 -49.75 -19.12 34.24
N PRO A 321 -50.18 -18.14 33.43
CA PRO A 321 -51.22 -17.20 33.84
C PRO A 321 -52.64 -17.82 33.82
N GLY A 322 -52.78 -19.10 33.44
CA GLY A 322 -54.10 -19.68 33.16
C GLY A 322 -54.70 -19.07 31.89
N SER A 323 -55.97 -18.64 31.95
CA SER A 323 -56.68 -17.95 30.86
C SER A 323 -56.54 -16.43 30.88
N GLU A 324 -55.71 -15.87 31.78
CA GLU A 324 -55.53 -14.42 31.88
C GLU A 324 -54.58 -13.88 30.81
N THR A 325 -54.92 -12.68 30.31
CA THR A 325 -54.11 -11.95 29.35
C THR A 325 -53.01 -11.16 30.06
N PHE A 326 -51.88 -10.97 29.39
CA PHE A 326 -50.83 -10.06 29.86
C PHE A 326 -51.18 -8.64 29.40
N ASP A 327 -52.01 -7.96 30.17
CA ASP A 327 -52.57 -6.63 29.90
C ASP A 327 -51.76 -5.49 30.52
N LYS A 328 -50.77 -5.80 31.37
CA LYS A 328 -49.87 -4.83 32.02
C LYS A 328 -48.45 -4.92 31.47
N CYS A 329 -48.31 -4.74 30.16
CA CYS A 329 -47.03 -4.87 29.44
C CYS A 329 -46.39 -3.53 29.09
N HIS A 330 -45.17 -3.30 29.56
CA HIS A 330 -44.43 -2.05 29.41
C HIS A 330 -42.96 -2.33 29.12
N ILE A 331 -42.35 -1.53 28.24
CA ILE A 331 -40.90 -1.44 28.04
C ILE A 331 -40.45 -0.10 28.62
N GLY A 332 -39.36 -0.11 29.38
CA GLY A 332 -38.82 1.09 30.02
C GLY A 332 -39.56 1.51 31.30
N ALA A 333 -40.56 0.77 31.77
CA ALA A 333 -41.28 1.09 33.00
C ALA A 333 -42.07 -0.11 33.56
N THR A 334 -42.79 0.12 34.66
CA THR A 334 -43.82 -0.79 35.19
C THR A 334 -45.23 -0.19 35.05
N ASN A 335 -46.28 -0.93 35.43
CA ASN A 335 -47.67 -0.48 35.29
C ASN A 335 -48.04 0.71 36.19
N GLU A 336 -47.31 0.90 37.29
CA GLU A 336 -47.39 2.07 38.16
C GLU A 336 -46.04 2.80 38.10
N PRO A 337 -45.78 3.56 37.03
CA PRO A 337 -44.49 4.18 36.78
C PRO A 337 -44.33 5.46 37.61
N ASP A 338 -43.71 5.35 38.79
CA ASP A 338 -43.14 6.48 39.53
C ASP A 338 -41.75 6.87 38.96
N GLU A 339 -41.21 8.02 39.36
CA GLU A 339 -39.90 8.51 38.88
C GLU A 339 -38.75 7.55 39.20
N GLU A 340 -38.87 6.76 40.26
CA GLU A 340 -37.82 5.81 40.66
C GLU A 340 -37.82 4.53 39.80
N ARG A 341 -38.91 4.23 39.08
CA ARG A 341 -39.10 2.96 38.35
C ARG A 341 -39.14 3.09 36.84
N VAL A 342 -38.87 4.28 36.30
CA VAL A 342 -38.81 4.54 34.87
C VAL A 342 -37.38 4.44 34.36
N PHE A 343 -37.22 3.90 33.15
CA PHE A 343 -35.94 3.81 32.48
C PHE A 343 -35.53 5.19 31.96
N CYS A 344 -34.28 5.56 32.20
CA CYS A 344 -33.67 6.75 31.63
C CYS A 344 -32.50 6.31 30.76
N GLY A 345 -32.56 6.59 29.46
CA GLY A 345 -31.56 6.14 28.50
C GLY A 345 -32.09 5.81 27.12
N GLN A 346 -31.37 4.98 26.38
CA GLN A 346 -31.69 4.62 25.00
C GLN A 346 -31.88 3.11 24.83
N MET A 347 -32.80 2.71 23.96
CA MET A 347 -32.94 1.32 23.50
C MET A 347 -33.02 1.26 21.98
N SER A 348 -32.38 0.26 21.37
CA SER A 348 -32.53 0.00 19.94
C SER A 348 -33.78 -0.85 19.68
N ALA A 349 -33.82 -1.60 18.57
CA ALA A 349 -34.87 -2.56 18.30
C ALA A 349 -35.05 -3.54 19.48
N VAL A 350 -36.29 -3.74 19.88
CA VAL A 350 -36.69 -4.61 20.99
C VAL A 350 -37.39 -5.84 20.42
N TYR A 351 -36.87 -7.01 20.75
CA TYR A 351 -37.33 -8.30 20.24
C TYR A 351 -37.84 -9.18 21.36
N LEU A 352 -38.94 -9.89 21.09
CA LEU A 352 -39.36 -11.07 21.85
C LEU A 352 -39.48 -12.25 20.87
N PHE A 353 -38.81 -13.35 21.17
CA PHE A 353 -38.87 -14.59 20.42
C PHE A 353 -39.64 -15.67 21.19
N SER A 354 -40.40 -16.50 20.48
CA SER A 354 -41.11 -17.67 21.01
C SER A 354 -40.24 -18.93 21.08
N GLU A 355 -38.92 -18.75 21.09
CA GLU A 355 -37.92 -19.81 21.19
C GLU A 355 -36.79 -19.39 22.13
N ALA A 356 -36.14 -20.39 22.74
CA ALA A 356 -34.89 -20.21 23.45
C ALA A 356 -33.71 -20.14 22.47
N LEU A 357 -33.20 -18.93 22.21
CA LEU A 357 -32.06 -18.75 21.31
C LEU A 357 -30.79 -19.36 21.90
N ASN A 358 -30.02 -20.03 21.05
CA ASN A 358 -28.76 -20.63 21.45
C ASN A 358 -27.61 -19.60 21.48
N ALA A 359 -26.47 -19.98 22.07
CA ALA A 359 -25.32 -19.09 22.22
C ALA A 359 -24.75 -18.58 20.88
N HIS A 360 -24.81 -19.37 19.80
CA HIS A 360 -24.34 -18.96 18.48
C HIS A 360 -25.26 -17.91 17.85
N GLN A 361 -26.57 -18.07 17.98
CA GLN A 361 -27.56 -17.08 17.53
C GLN A 361 -27.38 -15.76 18.27
N VAL A 362 -27.27 -15.80 19.60
CA VAL A 362 -27.09 -14.59 20.43
C VAL A 362 -25.75 -13.90 20.13
N CYS A 363 -24.68 -14.66 19.95
CA CYS A 363 -23.38 -14.12 19.53
C CYS A 363 -23.46 -13.47 18.13
N GLY A 364 -24.13 -14.13 17.17
CA GLY A 364 -24.39 -13.57 15.84
C GLY A 364 -25.18 -12.26 15.89
N MET A 365 -26.24 -12.21 16.70
CA MET A 365 -27.04 -10.99 16.92
C MET A 365 -26.19 -9.85 17.50
N HIS A 366 -25.30 -10.13 18.45
CA HIS A 366 -24.38 -9.14 18.97
C HIS A 366 -23.44 -8.59 17.88
N ARG A 367 -22.97 -9.46 16.97
CA ARG A 367 -22.07 -9.06 15.87
C ARG A 367 -22.74 -8.17 14.81
N LEU A 368 -24.07 -8.19 14.72
CA LEU A 368 -24.83 -7.24 13.89
C LEU A 368 -24.82 -5.81 14.46
N GLY A 369 -24.52 -5.64 15.75
CA GLY A 369 -24.38 -4.35 16.41
C GLY A 369 -25.72 -3.66 16.78
N PRO A 370 -25.66 -2.52 17.49
CA PRO A 370 -26.84 -1.81 17.98
C PRO A 370 -27.70 -1.18 16.89
N GLY A 371 -27.18 -1.01 15.66
CA GLY A 371 -27.92 -0.46 14.53
C GLY A 371 -28.84 -1.46 13.82
N TYR A 372 -28.76 -2.75 14.16
CA TYR A 372 -29.59 -3.76 13.52
C TYR A 372 -31.06 -3.61 13.90
N LYS A 373 -31.91 -3.55 12.87
CA LYS A 373 -33.34 -3.23 12.98
C LYS A 373 -34.21 -4.04 12.02
N SER A 374 -33.72 -5.21 11.59
CA SER A 374 -34.38 -6.08 10.62
C SER A 374 -34.89 -7.38 11.25
N GLN A 375 -35.47 -8.27 10.44
CA GLN A 375 -36.28 -9.41 10.86
C GLN A 375 -35.54 -10.77 10.78
N PHE A 376 -34.25 -10.79 10.49
CA PHE A 376 -33.43 -11.99 10.28
C PHE A 376 -33.89 -12.85 9.09
N ARG A 377 -34.38 -12.20 8.03
CA ARG A 377 -34.97 -12.91 6.87
C ARG A 377 -34.01 -13.06 5.71
N PHE A 378 -33.19 -12.05 5.45
CA PHE A 378 -32.28 -12.01 4.31
C PHE A 378 -30.84 -11.76 4.74
N GLU A 379 -29.89 -12.48 4.14
CA GLU A 379 -28.45 -12.27 4.41
C GLU A 379 -27.98 -10.85 4.09
N ALA A 380 -28.64 -10.18 3.13
CA ALA A 380 -28.41 -8.77 2.78
C ALA A 380 -28.71 -7.79 3.94
N GLU A 381 -29.38 -8.24 5.00
CA GLU A 381 -29.55 -7.46 6.23
C GLU A 381 -28.27 -7.38 7.08
N SER A 382 -27.27 -8.22 6.79
CA SER A 382 -25.96 -8.19 7.45
C SER A 382 -24.95 -7.40 6.63
N SER A 383 -24.12 -6.60 7.30
CA SER A 383 -22.88 -6.09 6.70
C SER A 383 -21.91 -7.24 6.40
N ASP A 384 -20.95 -7.04 5.49
CA ASP A 384 -19.92 -8.04 5.12
C ASP A 384 -18.98 -8.47 6.25
N ARG A 385 -19.20 -7.99 7.48
CA ARG A 385 -18.39 -8.31 8.67
C ARG A 385 -18.80 -9.61 9.39
N LEU A 386 -19.89 -10.26 9.00
CA LEU A 386 -20.28 -11.54 9.60
C LEU A 386 -19.55 -12.72 8.94
N SER A 387 -19.07 -13.65 9.76
CA SER A 387 -18.58 -14.94 9.25
C SER A 387 -19.73 -15.76 8.65
N GLU A 388 -19.39 -16.64 7.71
CA GLU A 388 -20.33 -17.57 7.07
C GLU A 388 -21.14 -18.38 8.09
N ASN A 389 -20.50 -18.82 9.17
CA ASN A 389 -21.18 -19.55 10.25
C ASN A 389 -22.25 -18.70 10.96
N HIS A 390 -21.97 -17.41 11.22
CA HIS A 390 -22.97 -16.53 11.82
C HIS A 390 -24.11 -16.22 10.84
N ARG A 391 -23.81 -16.02 9.54
CA ARG A 391 -24.86 -15.82 8.52
C ARG A 391 -25.83 -16.99 8.48
N ARG A 392 -25.32 -18.23 8.40
CA ARG A 392 -26.16 -19.44 8.38
C ARG A 392 -27.07 -19.57 9.59
N VAL A 393 -26.56 -19.27 10.78
CA VAL A 393 -27.31 -19.43 12.04
C VAL A 393 -28.37 -18.33 12.23
N LEU A 394 -28.15 -17.13 11.68
CA LEU A 394 -29.08 -16.01 11.78
C LEU A 394 -30.19 -16.07 10.71
N TYR A 395 -29.85 -16.52 9.49
CA TYR A 395 -30.71 -16.42 8.32
C TYR A 395 -31.27 -17.77 7.82
N ASP A 396 -31.28 -18.83 8.67
CA ASP A 396 -31.93 -20.12 8.35
C ASP A 396 -33.47 -20.07 8.40
N GLY A 397 -34.04 -18.89 8.68
CA GLY A 397 -35.47 -18.64 8.77
C GLY A 397 -36.10 -18.94 10.13
N LYS A 398 -35.44 -19.68 11.03
CA LYS A 398 -36.02 -20.04 12.34
C LYS A 398 -36.18 -18.85 13.25
N MET A 399 -35.14 -18.01 13.33
CA MET A 399 -35.18 -16.78 14.14
C MET A 399 -36.30 -15.84 13.68
N SER A 400 -36.40 -15.61 12.37
CA SER A 400 -37.47 -14.81 11.76
C SER A 400 -38.86 -15.37 12.10
N ALA A 401 -39.06 -16.69 11.98
CA ALA A 401 -40.34 -17.34 12.27
C ALA A 401 -40.70 -17.31 13.77
N ALA A 402 -39.70 -17.26 14.65
CA ALA A 402 -39.89 -17.21 16.10
C ALA A 402 -40.18 -15.80 16.64
N ILE A 403 -40.14 -14.73 15.84
CA ILE A 403 -40.43 -13.37 16.34
C ILE A 403 -41.90 -13.26 16.76
N VAL A 404 -42.14 -13.02 18.05
CA VAL A 404 -43.44 -12.69 18.65
C VAL A 404 -43.73 -11.22 18.42
N PHE A 405 -42.80 -10.36 18.82
CA PHE A 405 -42.83 -8.95 18.48
C PHE A 405 -41.47 -8.35 18.27
N MET A 406 -41.49 -7.28 17.47
CA MET A 406 -40.35 -6.45 17.15
C MET A 406 -40.82 -5.00 17.06
N TYR A 407 -40.31 -4.16 17.95
CA TYR A 407 -40.51 -2.72 17.90
C TYR A 407 -39.18 -2.03 17.59
N SER A 408 -39.17 -1.13 16.62
CA SER A 408 -37.98 -0.38 16.20
C SER A 408 -38.34 1.09 16.06
N ALA A 409 -37.43 1.98 16.45
CA ALA A 409 -37.61 3.42 16.29
C ALA A 409 -37.76 3.83 14.81
N ALA A 410 -37.25 3.03 13.87
CA ALA A 410 -37.44 3.25 12.44
C ALA A 410 -38.87 2.95 11.95
N ALA A 411 -39.69 2.27 12.75
CA ALA A 411 -41.06 1.87 12.41
C ALA A 411 -42.04 2.50 13.40
N THR A 412 -42.19 3.82 13.32
CA THR A 412 -43.12 4.59 14.17
C THR A 412 -44.00 5.52 13.35
N ASP A 413 -45.19 5.81 13.87
CA ASP A 413 -46.11 6.82 13.35
C ASP A 413 -46.60 7.69 14.51
N GLY A 414 -46.01 8.88 14.63
CA GLY A 414 -46.17 9.73 15.82
C GLY A 414 -45.77 9.00 17.11
N GLN A 415 -46.73 8.75 17.99
CA GLN A 415 -46.53 8.01 19.24
C GLN A 415 -46.70 6.49 19.09
N LEU A 416 -47.16 5.99 17.95
CA LEU A 416 -47.38 4.57 17.74
C LEU A 416 -46.07 3.87 17.34
N CYS A 417 -45.72 2.80 18.06
CA CYS A 417 -44.67 1.86 17.69
C CYS A 417 -45.26 0.76 16.83
N LEU A 418 -44.95 0.76 15.53
CA LEU A 418 -45.46 -0.25 14.62
C LEU A 418 -44.77 -1.60 14.89
N GLN A 419 -45.59 -2.63 15.01
CA GLN A 419 -45.11 -3.99 15.21
C GLN A 419 -44.60 -4.51 13.87
N SER A 420 -43.35 -4.95 13.87
CA SER A 420 -42.59 -5.32 12.69
C SER A 420 -42.26 -6.81 12.62
N ALA A 421 -42.98 -7.69 13.31
CA ALA A 421 -42.81 -9.14 13.12
C ALA A 421 -43.19 -9.58 11.69
N PRO A 422 -42.52 -10.59 11.11
CA PRO A 422 -42.81 -11.10 9.78
C PRO A 422 -44.28 -11.51 9.57
N LYS A 423 -44.83 -11.16 8.40
CA LYS A 423 -46.18 -11.58 8.00
C LYS A 423 -46.24 -13.11 7.92
N GLY A 424 -47.23 -13.72 8.59
CA GLY A 424 -47.40 -15.17 8.68
C GLY A 424 -46.99 -15.77 10.02
N ASN A 425 -46.25 -15.02 10.86
CA ASN A 425 -45.98 -15.46 12.23
C ASN A 425 -47.26 -15.51 13.05
N GLN A 426 -47.30 -16.43 14.01
CA GLN A 426 -48.43 -16.59 14.91
C GLN A 426 -48.64 -15.33 15.76
N SER A 427 -49.85 -14.76 15.75
CA SER A 427 -50.15 -13.62 16.62
C SER A 427 -50.30 -14.07 18.08
N TYR A 428 -49.71 -13.27 18.97
CA TYR A 428 -49.85 -13.38 20.42
C TYR A 428 -50.72 -12.26 21.00
N PHE A 429 -51.16 -11.29 20.19
CA PHE A 429 -51.95 -10.14 20.64
C PHE A 429 -53.45 -10.42 20.56
N VAL A 430 -54.22 -9.83 21.48
CA VAL A 430 -55.69 -9.90 21.49
C VAL A 430 -56.29 -9.07 20.35
N HIS A 431 -55.72 -7.89 20.09
CA HIS A 431 -56.19 -6.93 19.09
C HIS A 431 -54.99 -6.36 18.28
N SER A 432 -54.98 -5.04 18.05
CA SER A 432 -53.85 -4.33 17.45
C SER A 432 -52.56 -4.65 18.20
N ALA A 433 -51.50 -4.94 17.45
CA ALA A 433 -50.18 -5.26 17.97
C ALA A 433 -49.26 -4.03 18.07
N HIS A 434 -49.74 -2.83 17.74
CA HIS A 434 -48.95 -1.60 17.76
C HIS A 434 -48.76 -1.08 19.19
N GLY A 435 -47.51 -0.84 19.58
CA GLY A 435 -47.18 -0.24 20.87
C GLY A 435 -47.45 1.26 20.91
N LEU A 436 -47.44 1.85 22.10
CA LEU A 436 -47.68 3.28 22.31
C LEU A 436 -46.57 3.89 23.17
N MET A 437 -45.83 4.85 22.63
CA MET A 437 -44.88 5.69 23.35
C MET A 437 -45.66 6.72 24.19
N ARG A 438 -45.34 6.83 25.49
CA ARG A 438 -45.96 7.79 26.42
C ARG A 438 -44.93 8.74 27.00
N GLN A 439 -45.38 9.97 27.32
CA GLN A 439 -44.67 10.94 28.16
C GLN A 439 -43.22 11.17 27.70
N ASP A 440 -43.10 11.82 26.54
CA ASP A 440 -41.83 12.21 25.92
C ASP A 440 -40.88 11.07 25.53
N VAL A 441 -41.31 9.81 25.56
CA VAL A 441 -40.57 8.75 24.85
C VAL A 441 -40.64 9.04 23.36
N ARG A 442 -39.48 9.14 22.71
CA ARG A 442 -39.35 9.53 21.30
C ARG A 442 -38.55 8.50 20.51
N ALA A 443 -38.95 8.28 19.26
CA ALA A 443 -38.09 7.66 18.27
C ALA A 443 -37.14 8.70 17.70
N VAL A 444 -35.83 8.49 17.90
CA VAL A 444 -34.78 9.39 17.43
C VAL A 444 -34.15 8.80 16.17
N VAL A 445 -34.00 9.64 15.15
CA VAL A 445 -33.28 9.33 13.91
C VAL A 445 -32.07 10.25 13.81
N THR A 446 -30.92 9.64 13.57
CA THR A 446 -29.64 10.32 13.40
C THR A 446 -28.99 9.85 12.10
N HIS A 447 -28.20 10.72 11.49
CA HIS A 447 -27.60 10.49 10.19
C HIS A 447 -26.09 10.38 10.34
N SER A 448 -25.55 9.23 9.92
CA SER A 448 -24.11 9.01 9.81
C SER A 448 -23.53 9.65 8.55
N ILE A 449 -22.22 9.91 8.56
CA ILE A 449 -21.51 10.42 7.38
C ILE A 449 -21.71 9.53 6.14
N TYR A 450 -21.82 8.21 6.31
CA TYR A 450 -22.07 7.28 5.20
C TYR A 450 -23.43 7.50 4.54
N ALA A 451 -24.50 7.61 5.34
CA ALA A 451 -25.84 7.85 4.84
C ALA A 451 -25.93 9.23 4.17
N THR A 452 -25.34 10.24 4.79
CA THR A 452 -25.37 11.61 4.31
C THR A 452 -24.55 11.80 3.03
N LEU A 453 -23.36 11.22 2.92
CA LEU A 453 -22.57 11.21 1.68
C LEU A 453 -23.31 10.50 0.54
N ASN A 454 -23.90 9.35 0.82
CA ASN A 454 -24.68 8.60 -0.18
C ASN A 454 -25.86 9.44 -0.70
N ALA A 455 -26.54 10.19 0.16
CA ALA A 455 -27.66 11.05 -0.21
C ALA A 455 -27.28 12.26 -1.08
N ILE A 456 -26.05 12.77 -0.98
CA ILE A 456 -25.57 13.92 -1.77
C ILE A 456 -24.87 13.55 -3.08
N GLY A 457 -24.74 12.25 -3.37
CA GLY A 457 -24.17 11.74 -4.61
C GLY A 457 -22.94 10.86 -4.44
N GLY A 458 -22.43 10.65 -3.22
CA GLY A 458 -21.31 9.75 -2.94
C GLY A 458 -20.02 10.47 -2.54
N ILE A 459 -18.95 9.69 -2.41
CA ILE A 459 -17.65 10.15 -1.89
C ILE A 459 -16.96 11.18 -2.79
N GLN A 460 -17.27 11.22 -4.09
CA GLN A 460 -16.64 12.12 -5.06
C GLN A 460 -16.89 13.61 -4.77
N VAL A 461 -17.87 13.95 -3.91
CA VAL A 461 -18.08 15.32 -3.41
C VAL A 461 -16.84 15.87 -2.70
N LEU A 462 -15.98 15.00 -2.18
CA LEU A 462 -14.75 15.37 -1.48
C LEU A 462 -13.56 15.62 -2.43
N PHE A 463 -13.59 15.09 -3.66
CA PHE A 463 -12.44 15.17 -4.57
C PHE A 463 -12.04 16.60 -4.97
N PRO A 464 -12.97 17.55 -5.17
CA PRO A 464 -12.60 18.94 -5.44
C PRO A 464 -11.76 19.61 -4.34
N LEU A 465 -11.69 19.05 -3.13
CA LEU A 465 -10.81 19.59 -2.08
C LEU A 465 -9.32 19.39 -2.42
N PHE A 466 -8.96 18.36 -3.21
CA PHE A 466 -7.58 18.15 -3.65
C PHE A 466 -7.07 19.28 -4.54
N SER A 467 -7.90 19.82 -5.43
CA SER A 467 -7.47 20.87 -6.38
C SER A 467 -7.23 22.23 -5.72
N GLN A 468 -7.51 22.35 -4.43
CA GLN A 468 -7.40 23.60 -3.70
C GLN A 468 -6.29 23.55 -2.63
N LEU A 469 -5.59 22.42 -2.46
CA LEU A 469 -4.58 22.22 -1.40
C LEU A 469 -3.40 23.21 -1.45
N ASP A 470 -3.10 23.73 -2.65
CA ASP A 470 -1.99 24.68 -2.87
C ASP A 470 -2.37 26.15 -2.60
N LEU A 471 -3.66 26.43 -2.41
CA LEU A 471 -4.14 27.79 -2.17
C LEU A 471 -3.73 28.27 -0.78
N PRO A 472 -3.31 29.54 -0.63
CA PRO A 472 -3.04 30.11 0.68
C PRO A 472 -4.32 30.15 1.52
N VAL A 473 -4.20 29.89 2.82
CA VAL A 473 -5.28 30.14 3.77
C VAL A 473 -5.33 31.64 4.04
N GLU A 474 -6.53 32.22 4.04
CA GLU A 474 -6.72 33.64 4.38
C GLU A 474 -6.04 33.97 5.72
N PRO A 475 -5.14 34.97 5.75
CA PRO A 475 -4.42 35.32 6.97
C PRO A 475 -5.40 35.84 8.03
N GLY A 476 -5.26 35.32 9.25
CA GLY A 476 -5.94 35.89 10.42
C GLY A 476 -5.35 37.25 10.83
N ALA A 477 -5.99 37.92 11.78
CA ALA A 477 -5.51 39.18 12.35
C ALA A 477 -4.08 39.12 12.94
N ASP A 478 -3.59 37.90 13.25
CA ASP A 478 -2.29 37.67 13.89
C ASP A 478 -1.10 37.52 12.92
N GLY A 479 -1.31 37.74 11.61
CA GLY A 479 -0.21 37.76 10.64
C GLY A 479 0.57 36.44 10.49
N ALA A 480 -0.01 35.31 10.92
CA ALA A 480 0.63 34.00 10.78
C ALA A 480 0.84 33.68 9.29
N ASP A 481 2.11 33.47 8.92
CA ASP A 481 2.59 33.15 7.58
C ASP A 481 1.63 32.18 6.87
N GLY A 482 1.20 32.53 5.65
CA GLY A 482 0.44 31.68 4.73
C GLY A 482 1.24 30.47 4.22
N ARG A 483 1.96 29.78 5.11
CA ARG A 483 2.70 28.55 4.83
C ARG A 483 1.71 27.45 4.51
N ARG A 484 1.90 26.84 3.35
CA ARG A 484 1.21 25.63 2.93
C ARG A 484 1.47 24.54 3.95
N ASP A 485 0.41 23.94 4.48
CA ASP A 485 0.51 22.79 5.38
C ASP A 485 0.54 21.49 4.56
N PRO A 486 1.69 20.79 4.49
CA PRO A 486 1.81 19.57 3.70
C PRO A 486 0.98 18.40 4.25
N SER A 487 0.46 18.50 5.49
CA SER A 487 -0.31 17.44 6.15
C SER A 487 -1.78 17.37 5.73
N LEU A 488 -2.30 18.42 5.06
CA LEU A 488 -3.71 18.49 4.62
C LEU A 488 -4.06 17.37 3.65
N CYS A 489 -3.16 17.08 2.70
CA CYS A 489 -3.33 15.99 1.75
C CYS A 489 -3.46 14.63 2.45
N ALA A 490 -2.58 14.37 3.43
CA ALA A 490 -2.62 13.13 4.21
C ALA A 490 -3.90 13.02 5.05
N THR A 491 -4.38 14.14 5.60
CA THR A 491 -5.63 14.17 6.38
C THR A 491 -6.85 13.87 5.51
N LEU A 492 -6.97 14.50 4.34
CA LEU A 492 -8.07 14.26 3.40
C LEU A 492 -8.03 12.83 2.83
N LEU A 493 -6.85 12.35 2.41
CA LEU A 493 -6.68 10.97 1.95
C LEU A 493 -6.99 9.97 3.06
N GLY A 494 -6.51 10.23 4.28
CA GLY A 494 -6.75 9.37 5.44
C GLY A 494 -8.24 9.20 5.69
N PHE A 495 -9.01 10.29 5.65
CA PHE A 495 -10.47 10.23 5.75
C PHE A 495 -11.13 9.43 4.62
N ILE A 496 -10.73 9.65 3.36
CA ILE A 496 -11.26 8.88 2.22
C ILE A 496 -10.95 7.39 2.38
N CYS A 497 -9.72 7.04 2.75
CA CYS A 497 -9.31 5.65 2.99
C CYS A 497 -10.09 5.03 4.15
N GLU A 498 -10.27 5.74 5.27
CA GLU A 498 -11.07 5.26 6.40
C GLU A 498 -12.53 4.98 6.01
N LEU A 499 -13.14 5.85 5.18
CA LEU A 499 -14.48 5.60 4.63
C LEU A 499 -14.53 4.35 3.73
N VAL A 500 -13.48 4.10 2.94
CA VAL A 500 -13.33 2.89 2.10
C VAL A 500 -13.19 1.64 2.97
N GLU A 501 -12.45 1.70 4.08
CA GLU A 501 -12.26 0.58 5.01
C GLU A 501 -13.53 0.22 5.79
N THR A 502 -14.42 1.19 5.98
CA THR A 502 -15.57 1.07 6.88
C THR A 502 -16.89 0.82 6.15
N SER A 503 -17.02 1.21 4.87
CA SER A 503 -18.30 1.16 4.15
C SER A 503 -18.21 0.53 2.75
N PRO A 504 -18.93 -0.59 2.49
CA PRO A 504 -18.99 -1.19 1.15
C PRO A 504 -19.71 -0.30 0.12
N VAL A 505 -20.63 0.56 0.58
CA VAL A 505 -21.30 1.54 -0.28
C VAL A 505 -20.28 2.55 -0.80
N VAL A 506 -19.39 3.04 0.07
CA VAL A 506 -18.29 3.93 -0.34
C VAL A 506 -17.34 3.22 -1.30
N GLN A 507 -17.00 1.95 -1.03
CA GLN A 507 -16.19 1.14 -1.95
C GLN A 507 -16.81 1.07 -3.35
N GLN A 508 -18.12 0.86 -3.43
CA GLN A 508 -18.85 0.83 -4.70
C GLN A 508 -18.80 2.20 -5.41
N HIS A 509 -19.01 3.30 -4.69
CA HIS A 509 -18.88 4.65 -5.25
C HIS A 509 -17.47 4.91 -5.81
N MET A 510 -16.43 4.55 -5.05
CA MET A 510 -15.03 4.66 -5.49
C MET A 510 -14.78 3.87 -6.79
N LEU A 511 -15.35 2.67 -6.92
CA LEU A 511 -15.21 1.88 -8.15
C LEU A 511 -15.95 2.54 -9.33
N GLN A 512 -17.20 2.98 -9.11
CA GLN A 512 -18.03 3.60 -10.14
C GLN A 512 -17.42 4.90 -10.69
N CYS A 513 -16.83 5.74 -9.82
CA CYS A 513 -16.21 7.00 -10.22
C CYS A 513 -14.73 6.87 -10.59
N ARG A 514 -14.15 5.66 -10.55
CA ARG A 514 -12.70 5.41 -10.68
C ARG A 514 -11.88 6.29 -9.74
N GLY A 515 -12.27 6.33 -8.47
CA GLY A 515 -11.80 7.28 -7.47
C GLY A 515 -10.28 7.37 -7.36
N PHE A 516 -9.55 6.24 -7.33
CA PHE A 516 -8.08 6.28 -7.25
C PHE A 516 -7.42 6.86 -8.51
N LEU A 517 -8.01 6.69 -9.69
CA LEU A 517 -7.53 7.34 -10.91
C LEU A 517 -7.72 8.86 -10.81
N VAL A 518 -8.89 9.31 -10.36
CA VAL A 518 -9.20 10.74 -10.19
C VAL A 518 -8.29 11.36 -9.13
N ILE A 519 -8.16 10.74 -7.96
CA ILE A 519 -7.25 11.17 -6.89
C ILE A 519 -5.82 11.26 -7.42
N SER A 520 -5.33 10.23 -8.12
CA SER A 520 -3.98 10.23 -8.71
C SER A 520 -3.78 11.36 -9.71
N HIS A 521 -4.78 11.67 -10.54
CA HIS A 521 -4.72 12.80 -11.47
C HIS A 521 -4.69 14.15 -10.74
N LEU A 522 -5.48 14.30 -9.68
CA LEU A 522 -5.51 15.53 -8.86
C LEU A 522 -4.19 15.73 -8.13
N LEU A 523 -3.63 14.67 -7.53
CA LEU A 523 -2.34 14.72 -6.82
C LEU A 523 -1.17 15.04 -7.74
N GLN A 524 -1.21 14.64 -9.01
CA GLN A 524 -0.20 15.03 -10.02
C GLN A 524 -0.23 16.52 -10.34
N ARG A 525 -1.35 17.21 -10.06
CA ARG A 525 -1.53 18.64 -10.31
C ARG A 525 -1.38 19.49 -9.06
N THR A 526 -1.31 18.88 -7.88
CA THR A 526 -1.01 19.56 -6.63
C THR A 526 0.49 19.75 -6.42
N GLY A 527 0.85 20.68 -5.54
CA GLY A 527 2.22 20.93 -5.11
C GLY A 527 2.96 19.66 -4.68
N ARG A 528 4.22 19.56 -5.09
CA ARG A 528 5.08 18.38 -4.87
C ARG A 528 5.34 18.16 -3.37
N GLU A 529 5.23 19.21 -2.56
CA GLU A 529 5.34 19.18 -1.09
C GLU A 529 4.32 18.26 -0.41
N HIS A 530 3.17 18.02 -1.04
CA HIS A 530 2.14 17.14 -0.51
C HIS A 530 2.50 15.65 -0.63
N MET A 531 3.38 15.28 -1.57
CA MET A 531 3.83 13.90 -1.78
C MET A 531 4.91 13.51 -0.76
N ASN A 532 4.51 13.38 0.50
CA ASN A 532 5.38 13.11 1.65
C ASN A 532 5.13 11.74 2.30
N ASP A 533 5.86 11.44 3.37
CA ASP A 533 5.82 10.16 4.07
C ASP A 533 4.45 9.84 4.71
N GLN A 534 3.68 10.86 5.11
CA GLN A 534 2.34 10.67 5.67
C GLN A 534 1.36 10.19 4.60
N VAL A 535 1.40 10.80 3.40
CA VAL A 535 0.58 10.37 2.26
C VAL A 535 0.92 8.94 1.85
N LEU A 536 2.20 8.60 1.77
CA LEU A 536 2.61 7.22 1.52
C LEU A 536 2.08 6.27 2.60
N SER A 537 2.20 6.64 3.88
CA SER A 537 1.73 5.82 5.00
C SER A 537 0.22 5.52 4.91
N VAL A 538 -0.59 6.49 4.50
CA VAL A 538 -2.04 6.30 4.29
C VAL A 538 -2.30 5.26 3.19
N PHE A 539 -1.63 5.35 2.05
CA PHE A 539 -1.80 4.36 0.97
C PHE A 539 -1.30 2.97 1.35
N LEU A 540 -0.19 2.87 2.09
CA LEU A 540 0.34 1.58 2.55
C LEU A 540 -0.53 0.93 3.63
N GLN A 541 -1.19 1.72 4.47
CA GLN A 541 -2.18 1.21 5.43
C GLN A 541 -3.41 0.65 4.70
N LEU A 542 -3.95 1.43 3.75
CA LEU A 542 -5.08 0.98 2.94
C LEU A 542 -4.72 -0.27 2.11
N SER A 543 -3.52 -0.35 1.52
CA SER A 543 -3.12 -1.54 0.77
C SER A 543 -3.10 -2.78 1.66
N LYS A 544 -2.56 -2.68 2.89
CA LYS A 544 -2.59 -3.77 3.88
C LYS A 544 -4.03 -4.18 4.23
N TYR A 545 -4.92 -3.22 4.45
CA TYR A 545 -6.34 -3.50 4.68
C TYR A 545 -6.98 -4.26 3.51
N LEU A 546 -6.83 -3.75 2.27
CA LEU A 546 -7.46 -4.33 1.09
C LEU A 546 -6.94 -5.74 0.77
N VAL A 547 -5.70 -6.04 1.12
CA VAL A 547 -5.10 -7.37 0.97
C VAL A 547 -5.62 -8.35 2.03
N THR A 548 -5.72 -7.91 3.29
CA THR A 548 -6.09 -8.78 4.43
C THR A 548 -7.60 -8.95 4.61
N CYS A 549 -8.42 -8.09 4.00
CA CYS A 549 -9.88 -8.15 4.04
C CYS A 549 -10.46 -8.43 2.63
N PRO A 550 -10.33 -9.66 2.11
CA PRO A 550 -10.73 -9.98 0.74
C PRO A 550 -12.26 -9.97 0.58
N GLY A 551 -12.71 -9.25 -0.44
CA GLY A 551 -14.08 -9.14 -0.92
C GLY A 551 -14.08 -8.65 -2.37
N THR A 552 -15.20 -8.81 -3.09
CA THR A 552 -15.26 -8.50 -4.53
C THR A 552 -14.90 -7.04 -4.82
N ASN A 553 -15.41 -6.10 -4.03
CA ASN A 553 -15.09 -4.68 -4.18
C ASN A 553 -13.65 -4.35 -3.76
N THR A 554 -13.14 -4.96 -2.68
CA THR A 554 -11.80 -4.67 -2.17
C THR A 554 -10.71 -5.16 -3.13
N GLU A 555 -10.91 -6.29 -3.82
CA GLU A 555 -9.97 -6.76 -4.86
C GLU A 555 -9.89 -5.80 -6.05
N LEU A 556 -11.03 -5.27 -6.50
CA LEU A 556 -11.08 -4.29 -7.61
C LEU A 556 -10.46 -2.95 -7.19
N LEU A 557 -10.69 -2.50 -5.95
CA LEU A 557 -10.08 -1.29 -5.41
C LEU A 557 -8.58 -1.45 -5.24
N LEU A 558 -8.10 -2.61 -4.79
CA LEU A 558 -6.67 -2.91 -4.71
C LEU A 558 -6.01 -2.81 -6.08
N LYS A 559 -6.63 -3.37 -7.13
CA LYS A 559 -6.15 -3.23 -8.51
C LYS A 559 -6.05 -1.75 -8.93
N GLN A 560 -7.08 -0.94 -8.68
CA GLN A 560 -7.03 0.50 -9.00
C GLN A 560 -5.96 1.25 -8.19
N LEU A 561 -5.82 0.94 -6.90
CA LEU A 561 -4.80 1.54 -6.04
C LEU A 561 -3.38 1.22 -6.55
N LEU A 562 -3.15 -0.02 -6.95
CA LEU A 562 -1.87 -0.44 -7.54
C LEU A 562 -1.60 0.27 -8.85
N ASP A 563 -2.50 0.17 -9.82
CA ASP A 563 -2.30 0.67 -11.18
C ASP A 563 -2.17 2.19 -11.23
N HIS A 564 -2.98 2.91 -10.45
CA HIS A 564 -3.09 4.37 -10.55
C HIS A 564 -2.27 5.12 -9.50
N VAL A 565 -1.94 4.51 -8.36
CA VAL A 565 -1.21 5.18 -7.28
C VAL A 565 0.16 4.54 -7.08
N LEU A 566 0.24 3.29 -6.61
CA LEU A 566 1.51 2.69 -6.15
C LEU A 566 2.50 2.44 -7.30
N PHE A 567 2.02 2.00 -8.47
CA PHE A 567 2.85 1.77 -9.66
C PHE A 567 2.91 2.98 -10.60
N ASN A 568 2.39 4.14 -10.21
CA ASN A 568 2.40 5.33 -11.04
C ASN A 568 3.67 6.17 -10.78
N PRO A 569 4.71 6.09 -11.64
CA PRO A 569 5.94 6.83 -11.42
C PRO A 569 5.78 8.34 -11.56
N ALA A 570 4.78 8.84 -12.28
CA ALA A 570 4.54 10.28 -12.43
C ALA A 570 4.18 10.95 -11.10
N LEU A 571 3.57 10.18 -10.18
CA LEU A 571 3.22 10.66 -8.84
C LEU A 571 4.46 10.73 -7.93
N TRP A 572 5.31 9.69 -7.98
CA TRP A 572 6.36 9.49 -6.97
C TRP A 572 7.73 10.05 -7.35
N VAL A 573 8.01 10.26 -8.64
CA VAL A 573 9.34 10.69 -9.11
C VAL A 573 9.80 12.03 -8.50
N TYR A 574 8.85 12.89 -8.10
CA TYR A 574 9.13 14.18 -7.45
C TYR A 574 9.04 14.16 -5.93
N ALA A 575 8.64 13.04 -5.32
CA ALA A 575 8.60 12.90 -3.87
C ALA A 575 10.03 12.92 -3.27
N PRO A 576 10.22 13.18 -1.97
CA PRO A 576 11.53 13.06 -1.34
C PRO A 576 12.13 11.64 -1.53
N VAL A 577 13.44 11.53 -1.72
CA VAL A 577 14.13 10.24 -1.97
C VAL A 577 13.78 9.19 -0.93
N GLY A 578 13.73 9.55 0.36
CA GLY A 578 13.35 8.63 1.43
C GLY A 578 11.94 8.03 1.26
N VAL A 579 10.99 8.79 0.71
CA VAL A 579 9.63 8.33 0.41
C VAL A 579 9.64 7.36 -0.77
N GLN A 580 10.39 7.67 -1.83
CA GLN A 580 10.54 6.79 -3.00
C GLN A 580 11.19 5.46 -2.61
N THR A 581 12.30 5.50 -1.87
CA THR A 581 12.98 4.30 -1.37
C THR A 581 12.06 3.46 -0.48
N ARG A 582 11.27 4.08 0.40
CA ARG A 582 10.31 3.38 1.25
C ARG A 582 9.20 2.71 0.45
N LEU A 583 8.65 3.38 -0.56
CA LEU A 583 7.63 2.80 -1.45
C LEU A 583 8.15 1.56 -2.17
N TYR A 584 9.24 1.71 -2.93
CA TYR A 584 9.77 0.60 -3.72
C TYR A 584 10.39 -0.49 -2.85
N GLY A 585 10.91 -0.14 -1.68
CA GLY A 585 11.33 -1.09 -0.65
C GLY A 585 10.17 -1.94 -0.14
N TYR A 586 9.04 -1.31 0.23
CA TYR A 586 7.82 -2.01 0.64
C TYR A 586 7.30 -2.95 -0.46
N LEU A 587 7.26 -2.49 -1.71
CA LEU A 587 6.85 -3.32 -2.86
C LEU A 587 7.75 -4.54 -3.04
N ALA A 588 9.06 -4.39 -2.80
CA ALA A 588 10.08 -5.44 -2.91
C ALA A 588 10.23 -6.34 -1.67
N SER A 589 9.46 -6.12 -0.60
CA SER A 589 9.50 -6.98 0.59
C SER A 589 8.09 -7.34 1.05
N ASP A 590 7.49 -6.47 1.86
CA ASP A 590 6.29 -6.76 2.65
C ASP A 590 5.08 -7.02 1.77
N PHE A 591 5.03 -6.36 0.60
CA PHE A 591 3.91 -6.45 -0.32
C PHE A 591 3.75 -7.84 -0.94
N LEU A 592 4.86 -8.50 -1.30
CA LEU A 592 4.83 -9.83 -1.93
C LEU A 592 4.78 -10.98 -0.91
N CYS A 593 4.88 -10.71 0.39
CA CYS A 593 4.75 -11.75 1.42
C CYS A 593 3.33 -12.32 1.55
N ASP A 594 2.30 -11.59 1.10
CA ASP A 594 0.91 -12.02 1.23
C ASP A 594 0.45 -12.84 0.00
N THR A 595 -0.03 -14.06 0.22
CA THR A 595 -0.42 -14.98 -0.86
C THR A 595 -1.63 -14.50 -1.66
N HIS A 596 -2.50 -13.66 -1.08
CA HIS A 596 -3.65 -13.10 -1.78
C HIS A 596 -3.25 -12.06 -2.84
N ILE A 597 -2.07 -11.45 -2.71
CA ILE A 597 -1.56 -10.44 -3.65
C ILE A 597 -1.44 -11.00 -5.07
N TYR A 598 -1.14 -12.29 -5.20
CA TYR A 598 -0.81 -12.94 -6.47
C TYR A 598 -1.99 -12.99 -7.44
N ASN A 599 -3.23 -12.98 -6.95
CA ASN A 599 -4.43 -12.91 -7.79
C ASN A 599 -4.77 -11.48 -8.20
N SER A 600 -4.36 -10.50 -7.39
CA SER A 600 -4.67 -9.08 -7.63
C SER A 600 -3.70 -8.43 -8.59
N VAL A 601 -2.41 -8.78 -8.49
CA VAL A 601 -1.35 -8.22 -9.33
C VAL A 601 -1.36 -8.86 -10.72
N ARG A 602 -1.53 -8.04 -11.76
CA ARG A 602 -1.35 -8.46 -13.15
C ARG A 602 0.14 -8.59 -13.45
N ARG A 603 0.71 -9.74 -13.14
CA ARG A 603 2.15 -10.02 -13.17
C ARG A 603 2.87 -9.48 -14.42
N VAL A 604 2.43 -9.91 -15.62
CA VAL A 604 3.01 -9.48 -16.90
C VAL A 604 2.97 -7.97 -17.06
N SER A 605 1.79 -7.37 -16.87
CA SER A 605 1.59 -5.91 -16.96
C SER A 605 2.50 -5.15 -15.99
N THR A 606 2.68 -5.68 -14.78
CA THR A 606 3.50 -5.05 -13.72
C THR A 606 4.98 -5.11 -14.07
N VAL A 607 5.47 -6.21 -14.64
CA VAL A 607 6.86 -6.30 -15.16
C VAL A 607 7.08 -5.28 -16.27
N LEU A 608 6.16 -5.20 -17.25
CA LEU A 608 6.24 -4.21 -18.33
C LEU A 608 6.22 -2.77 -17.79
N GLN A 609 5.35 -2.47 -16.84
CA GLN A 609 5.24 -1.14 -16.22
C GLN A 609 6.48 -0.78 -15.40
N THR A 610 7.10 -1.75 -14.72
CA THR A 610 8.35 -1.55 -13.99
C THR A 610 9.49 -1.21 -14.95
N LEU A 611 9.64 -1.96 -16.05
CA LEU A 611 10.64 -1.66 -17.08
C LEU A 611 10.38 -0.32 -17.78
N HIS A 612 9.11 0.03 -18.04
CA HIS A 612 8.72 1.33 -18.53
C HIS A 612 9.11 2.44 -17.53
N THR A 613 8.92 2.21 -16.24
CA THR A 613 9.30 3.14 -15.17
C THR A 613 10.81 3.38 -15.14
N LEU A 614 11.63 2.31 -15.23
CA LEU A 614 13.09 2.40 -15.34
C LEU A 614 13.53 3.14 -16.61
N LYS A 615 12.84 2.89 -17.74
CA LYS A 615 13.15 3.45 -19.06
C LYS A 615 12.88 4.95 -19.15
N TYR A 616 11.72 5.40 -18.69
CA TYR A 616 11.26 6.78 -18.91
C TYR A 616 11.44 7.70 -17.70
N TYR A 617 11.37 7.19 -16.48
CA TYR A 617 11.41 8.03 -15.27
C TYR A 617 12.73 7.86 -14.50
N TYR A 618 13.13 6.63 -14.19
CA TYR A 618 14.28 6.32 -13.33
C TYR A 618 15.51 5.88 -14.12
N TRP A 619 15.84 6.60 -15.18
CA TRP A 619 17.11 6.43 -15.89
C TRP A 619 18.27 7.00 -15.05
N VAL A 620 19.43 6.33 -15.09
CA VAL A 620 20.68 6.72 -14.42
C VAL A 620 21.37 7.83 -15.21
N VAL A 621 21.45 7.67 -16.53
CA VAL A 621 21.93 8.67 -17.50
C VAL A 621 20.82 8.96 -18.49
N SER A 622 20.67 10.22 -18.90
CA SER A 622 19.62 10.63 -19.81
C SER A 622 19.72 9.85 -21.14
N PRO A 623 18.65 9.17 -21.59
CA PRO A 623 18.66 8.45 -22.86
C PRO A 623 18.96 9.38 -24.04
N LYS A 624 19.86 8.95 -24.93
CA LYS A 624 20.25 9.69 -26.13
C LYS A 624 19.30 9.40 -27.30
N GLU A 625 19.39 10.18 -28.37
CA GLU A 625 18.59 9.98 -29.60
C GLU A 625 18.68 8.55 -30.16
N LYS A 626 19.84 7.89 -30.02
CA LYS A 626 20.05 6.49 -30.46
C LYS A 626 19.06 5.49 -29.85
N SER A 627 18.56 5.76 -28.64
CA SER A 627 17.55 4.91 -28.00
C SER A 627 16.11 5.25 -28.38
N GLY A 628 15.87 6.39 -29.05
CA GLY A 628 14.53 6.84 -29.42
C GLY A 628 13.59 7.05 -28.21
N VAL A 629 14.16 7.35 -27.04
CA VAL A 629 13.41 7.52 -25.78
C VAL A 629 13.38 8.99 -25.41
N THR A 630 12.18 9.56 -25.33
CA THR A 630 12.00 10.87 -24.70
C THR A 630 11.85 10.68 -23.18
N PRO A 631 12.82 11.10 -22.36
CA PRO A 631 12.73 10.95 -20.91
C PRO A 631 11.55 11.76 -20.35
N LYS A 632 10.92 11.24 -19.30
CA LYS A 632 9.87 11.90 -18.52
C LYS A 632 10.45 12.44 -17.21
N ALA A 633 9.68 13.33 -16.58
CA ALA A 633 10.05 14.00 -15.32
C ALA A 633 11.39 14.75 -15.41
N VAL A 634 11.45 15.71 -16.33
CA VAL A 634 12.61 16.58 -16.59
C VAL A 634 12.39 18.03 -16.09
N ASP A 635 11.16 18.36 -15.72
CA ASP A 635 10.64 19.65 -15.27
C ASP A 635 10.78 19.87 -13.74
N GLY A 636 11.65 19.12 -13.06
CA GLY A 636 11.79 19.19 -11.61
C GLY A 636 13.11 18.65 -11.08
N ALA A 637 13.35 18.89 -9.78
CA ALA A 637 14.49 18.31 -9.09
C ALA A 637 14.37 16.78 -9.08
N ARG A 638 15.38 16.12 -9.65
CA ARG A 638 15.46 14.66 -9.73
C ARG A 638 16.38 14.10 -8.63
N PRO A 639 16.19 12.84 -8.21
CA PRO A 639 17.14 12.17 -7.33
C PRO A 639 18.56 12.15 -7.93
N SER A 640 19.57 12.11 -7.06
CA SER A 640 20.97 11.99 -7.51
C SER A 640 21.21 10.64 -8.18
N LYS A 641 22.30 10.51 -8.96
CA LYS A 641 22.69 9.23 -9.59
C LYS A 641 22.75 8.07 -8.57
N LYS A 642 23.29 8.33 -7.38
CA LYS A 642 23.37 7.33 -6.29
C LYS A 642 21.99 6.92 -5.80
N ASP A 643 21.10 7.88 -5.62
CA ASP A 643 19.74 7.63 -5.15
C ASP A 643 18.89 6.90 -6.19
N VAL A 644 19.05 7.26 -7.48
CA VAL A 644 18.40 6.53 -8.58
C VAL A 644 18.84 5.07 -8.58
N LEU A 645 20.14 4.77 -8.46
CA LEU A 645 20.62 3.39 -8.39
C LEU A 645 20.03 2.63 -7.19
N LEU A 646 19.93 3.27 -6.01
CA LEU A 646 19.30 2.67 -4.84
C LEU A 646 17.82 2.36 -5.10
N ILE A 647 17.06 3.30 -5.66
CA ILE A 647 15.64 3.10 -5.97
C ILE A 647 15.45 2.00 -7.03
N ARG A 648 16.28 2.01 -8.08
CA ARG A 648 16.29 0.97 -9.13
C ARG A 648 16.58 -0.41 -8.55
N SER A 649 17.48 -0.51 -7.57
CA SER A 649 17.77 -1.79 -6.91
C SER A 649 16.53 -2.40 -6.24
N HIS A 650 15.69 -1.58 -5.60
CA HIS A 650 14.42 -2.02 -5.04
C HIS A 650 13.41 -2.40 -6.14
N MET A 651 13.30 -1.61 -7.21
CA MET A 651 12.42 -1.94 -8.34
C MET A 651 12.80 -3.26 -9.02
N LEU A 652 14.10 -3.51 -9.21
CA LEU A 652 14.62 -4.73 -9.82
C LEU A 652 14.50 -5.94 -8.89
N LEU A 653 14.65 -5.73 -7.57
CA LEU A 653 14.35 -6.76 -6.58
C LEU A 653 12.87 -7.15 -6.61
N PHE A 654 11.97 -6.16 -6.66
CA PHE A 654 10.53 -6.38 -6.83
C PHE A 654 10.22 -7.14 -8.12
N LEU A 655 10.76 -6.71 -9.26
CA LEU A 655 10.60 -7.40 -10.55
C LEU A 655 11.10 -8.84 -10.47
N ARG A 656 12.28 -9.06 -9.88
CA ARG A 656 12.86 -10.39 -9.71
C ARG A 656 11.95 -11.28 -8.87
N GLN A 657 11.56 -10.86 -7.67
CA GLN A 657 10.66 -11.63 -6.81
C GLN A 657 9.33 -11.93 -7.51
N LEU A 658 8.77 -10.95 -8.23
CA LEU A 658 7.52 -11.11 -8.96
C LEU A 658 7.62 -12.18 -10.06
N ILE A 659 8.75 -12.24 -10.78
CA ILE A 659 9.03 -13.26 -11.81
C ILE A 659 9.21 -14.66 -11.20
N LEU A 660 9.74 -14.74 -9.98
CA LEU A 660 9.99 -16.01 -9.31
C LEU A 660 8.75 -16.64 -8.68
N ILE A 661 7.60 -15.97 -8.71
CA ILE A 661 6.33 -16.54 -8.22
C ILE A 661 5.89 -17.72 -9.12
N GLY A 662 5.42 -18.82 -8.54
CA GLY A 662 4.84 -19.93 -9.29
C GLY A 662 5.85 -20.67 -10.18
N ASN A 663 5.48 -20.94 -11.43
CA ASN A 663 6.24 -21.80 -12.36
C ASN A 663 7.44 -21.11 -13.05
N GLY A 664 7.94 -20.00 -12.49
CA GLY A 664 9.04 -19.22 -13.07
C GLY A 664 8.58 -18.20 -14.12
N VAL A 665 9.48 -17.80 -15.00
CA VAL A 665 9.28 -16.66 -15.92
C VAL A 665 8.21 -16.93 -16.98
N LYS A 666 7.37 -15.93 -17.29
CA LYS A 666 6.49 -15.97 -18.46
C LYS A 666 7.18 -15.38 -19.68
N GLU A 667 6.79 -15.88 -20.85
CA GLU A 667 7.34 -15.46 -22.14
C GLU A 667 7.33 -13.95 -22.38
N ASP A 668 6.19 -13.28 -22.13
CA ASP A 668 6.05 -11.83 -22.33
C ASP A 668 6.88 -11.02 -21.33
N GLU A 669 7.08 -11.54 -20.13
CA GLU A 669 7.91 -10.91 -19.10
C GLU A 669 9.37 -10.92 -19.53
N LEU A 670 9.88 -12.08 -19.96
CA LEU A 670 11.24 -12.19 -20.46
C LEU A 670 11.44 -11.33 -21.71
N GLN A 671 10.48 -11.36 -22.65
CA GLN A 671 10.54 -10.52 -23.85
C GLN A 671 10.64 -9.04 -23.50
N SER A 672 9.92 -8.58 -22.48
CA SER A 672 9.98 -7.18 -22.05
C SER A 672 11.38 -6.78 -21.53
N ILE A 673 12.05 -7.66 -20.77
CA ILE A 673 13.43 -7.45 -20.31
C ILE A 673 14.40 -7.42 -21.50
N LEU A 674 14.28 -8.39 -22.42
CA LEU A 674 15.12 -8.47 -23.62
C LEU A 674 14.92 -7.23 -24.52
N ASN A 675 13.69 -6.72 -24.64
CA ASN A 675 13.38 -5.50 -25.37
C ASN A 675 14.03 -4.26 -24.72
N TYR A 676 14.02 -4.17 -23.38
CA TYR A 676 14.73 -3.10 -22.68
C TYR A 676 16.23 -3.16 -23.01
N LEU A 677 16.86 -4.32 -22.86
CA LEU A 677 18.29 -4.51 -23.15
C LEU A 677 18.66 -4.27 -24.62
N SER A 678 17.72 -4.52 -25.54
CA SER A 678 17.93 -4.34 -26.97
C SER A 678 17.71 -2.89 -27.43
N THR A 679 16.89 -2.09 -26.73
CA THR A 679 16.53 -0.71 -27.14
C THR A 679 17.28 0.39 -26.38
N ILE A 680 17.72 0.12 -25.15
CA ILE A 680 18.53 1.07 -24.39
C ILE A 680 20.00 0.95 -24.81
N HIS A 681 20.68 2.09 -24.96
CA HIS A 681 22.06 2.18 -25.44
C HIS A 681 23.02 2.80 -24.43
N GLU A 682 22.52 3.39 -23.35
CA GLU A 682 23.34 3.92 -22.27
C GLU A 682 23.77 2.78 -21.34
N ASP A 683 25.07 2.51 -21.29
CA ASP A 683 25.65 1.39 -20.54
C ASP A 683 25.23 1.39 -19.05
N GLU A 684 25.24 2.55 -18.39
CA GLU A 684 24.81 2.68 -16.99
C GLU A 684 23.33 2.37 -16.75
N ASN A 685 22.47 2.53 -17.77
CA ASN A 685 21.05 2.18 -17.68
C ASN A 685 20.79 0.69 -17.91
N LEU A 686 21.77 -0.04 -18.47
CA LEU A 686 21.70 -1.45 -18.83
C LEU A 686 22.24 -2.38 -17.74
N GLU A 687 23.27 -1.93 -17.02
CA GLU A 687 24.10 -2.76 -16.14
C GLU A 687 23.29 -3.54 -15.09
N ASP A 688 22.45 -2.86 -14.31
CA ASP A 688 21.66 -3.47 -13.24
C ASP A 688 20.53 -4.38 -13.76
N VAL A 689 19.91 -4.03 -14.90
CA VAL A 689 18.91 -4.86 -15.58
C VAL A 689 19.54 -6.15 -16.11
N LEU A 690 20.74 -6.05 -16.68
CA LEU A 690 21.49 -7.19 -17.20
C LEU A 690 21.95 -8.11 -16.05
N HIS A 691 22.45 -7.55 -14.96
CA HIS A 691 22.74 -8.31 -13.74
C HIS A 691 21.51 -9.05 -13.20
N THR A 692 20.34 -8.38 -13.21
CA THR A 692 19.09 -9.00 -12.76
C THR A 692 18.72 -10.19 -13.64
N LEU A 693 18.85 -10.07 -14.96
CA LEU A 693 18.58 -11.17 -15.89
C LEU A 693 19.56 -12.33 -15.73
N ILE A 694 20.85 -12.05 -15.52
CA ILE A 694 21.87 -13.07 -15.22
C ILE A 694 21.52 -13.81 -13.93
N GLY A 695 21.15 -13.09 -12.87
CA GLY A 695 20.72 -13.70 -11.63
C GLY A 695 19.50 -14.60 -11.82
N LEU A 696 18.48 -14.16 -12.56
CA LEU A 696 17.31 -14.99 -12.89
C LEU A 696 17.72 -16.28 -13.62
N MET A 697 18.60 -16.19 -14.63
CA MET A 697 19.12 -17.34 -15.37
C MET A 697 19.89 -18.31 -14.47
N ALA A 698 20.71 -17.78 -13.55
CA ALA A 698 21.53 -18.58 -12.64
C ALA A 698 20.67 -19.32 -11.60
N ASP A 699 19.68 -18.63 -11.02
CA ASP A 699 18.90 -19.15 -9.90
C ASP A 699 17.72 -20.01 -10.34
N HIS A 700 17.14 -19.75 -11.52
CA HIS A 700 15.93 -20.45 -12.01
C HIS A 700 16.05 -20.94 -13.47
N PRO A 701 17.08 -21.74 -13.81
CA PRO A 701 17.37 -22.12 -15.19
C PRO A 701 16.27 -22.94 -15.87
N ALA A 702 15.50 -23.72 -15.11
CA ALA A 702 14.48 -24.62 -15.66
C ALA A 702 13.39 -23.88 -16.46
N SER A 703 13.01 -22.67 -16.04
CA SER A 703 12.05 -21.82 -16.76
C SER A 703 12.74 -20.81 -17.67
N MET A 704 13.89 -20.26 -17.24
CA MET A 704 14.59 -19.21 -17.97
C MET A 704 15.23 -19.71 -19.27
N VAL A 705 15.88 -20.87 -19.28
CA VAL A 705 16.61 -21.37 -20.46
C VAL A 705 15.68 -21.64 -21.64
N PRO A 706 14.55 -22.39 -21.48
CA PRO A 706 13.63 -22.60 -22.59
C PRO A 706 12.98 -21.30 -23.09
N ALA A 707 12.60 -20.40 -22.17
CA ALA A 707 11.99 -19.13 -22.55
C ALA A 707 12.97 -18.21 -23.29
N PHE A 708 14.24 -18.18 -22.86
CA PHE A 708 15.30 -17.38 -23.49
C PHE A 708 15.62 -17.86 -24.91
N ASP A 709 15.69 -19.17 -25.11
CA ASP A 709 15.82 -19.80 -26.43
C ASP A 709 14.65 -19.42 -27.34
N LEU A 710 13.42 -19.63 -26.86
CA LEU A 710 12.19 -19.34 -27.61
C LEU A 710 12.05 -17.86 -28.01
N LYS A 711 12.52 -16.93 -27.16
CA LYS A 711 12.52 -15.48 -27.42
C LYS A 711 13.79 -14.98 -28.10
N LEU A 712 14.62 -15.89 -28.64
CA LEU A 712 15.85 -15.56 -29.37
C LEU A 712 16.80 -14.67 -28.56
N GLY A 713 16.88 -14.87 -27.25
CA GLY A 713 17.64 -14.02 -26.32
C GLY A 713 19.13 -13.91 -26.64
N ILE A 714 19.69 -14.88 -27.39
CA ILE A 714 21.07 -14.83 -27.89
C ILE A 714 21.31 -13.61 -28.80
N GLN A 715 20.28 -13.11 -29.50
CA GLN A 715 20.39 -11.89 -30.31
C GLN A 715 20.66 -10.66 -29.43
N SER A 716 20.01 -10.59 -28.26
CA SER A 716 20.26 -9.52 -27.29
C SER A 716 21.68 -9.58 -26.74
N VAL A 717 22.23 -10.77 -26.49
CA VAL A 717 23.65 -10.95 -26.13
C VAL A 717 24.55 -10.37 -27.21
N LEU A 718 24.37 -10.78 -28.47
CA LEU A 718 25.23 -10.34 -29.58
C LEU A 718 25.14 -8.82 -29.84
N LYS A 719 23.97 -8.21 -29.62
CA LYS A 719 23.81 -6.75 -29.61
C LYS A 719 24.63 -6.12 -28.49
N LEU A 720 24.53 -6.64 -27.26
CA LEU A 720 25.23 -6.10 -26.10
C LEU A 720 26.74 -6.27 -26.18
N LEU A 721 27.26 -7.28 -26.89
CA LEU A 721 28.69 -7.39 -27.19
C LEU A 721 29.23 -6.24 -28.04
N SER A 722 28.34 -5.50 -28.72
CA SER A 722 28.72 -4.30 -29.49
C SER A 722 28.73 -3.02 -28.61
N ALA A 723 28.46 -3.11 -27.31
CA ALA A 723 28.48 -1.98 -26.37
C ALA A 723 29.89 -1.39 -26.23
N GLN A 724 29.98 -0.10 -25.90
CA GLN A 724 31.26 0.58 -25.68
C GLN A 724 31.88 0.19 -24.34
N SER A 725 31.07 0.06 -23.28
CA SER A 725 31.50 -0.43 -21.98
C SER A 725 31.94 -1.90 -22.04
N GLN A 726 33.17 -2.15 -21.59
CA GLN A 726 33.69 -3.51 -21.43
C GLN A 726 32.87 -4.31 -20.41
N THR A 727 32.42 -3.68 -19.32
CA THR A 727 31.59 -4.34 -18.30
C THR A 727 30.32 -4.92 -18.91
N ILE A 728 29.61 -4.16 -19.77
CA ILE A 728 28.40 -4.65 -20.45
C ILE A 728 28.70 -5.83 -21.37
N ARG A 729 29.82 -5.78 -22.11
CA ARG A 729 30.25 -6.90 -22.97
C ARG A 729 30.54 -8.16 -22.13
N LEU A 730 31.25 -8.01 -21.02
CA LEU A 730 31.57 -9.12 -20.10
C LEU A 730 30.30 -9.72 -19.49
N LEU A 731 29.35 -8.89 -19.05
CA LEU A 731 28.06 -9.36 -18.54
C LEU A 731 27.22 -10.05 -19.62
N ALA A 732 27.26 -9.58 -20.87
CA ALA A 732 26.60 -10.25 -21.99
C ALA A 732 27.19 -11.66 -22.23
N LEU A 733 28.52 -11.79 -22.17
CA LEU A 733 29.19 -13.10 -22.22
C LEU A 733 28.79 -13.97 -21.03
N LYS A 734 28.70 -13.41 -19.81
CA LYS A 734 28.22 -14.15 -18.62
C LYS A 734 26.80 -14.66 -18.81
N LEU A 735 25.89 -13.84 -19.34
CA LEU A 735 24.52 -14.26 -19.64
C LEU A 735 24.48 -15.44 -20.63
N MET A 736 25.28 -15.36 -21.70
CA MET A 736 25.46 -16.47 -22.63
C MET A 736 26.03 -17.71 -21.95
N GLY A 737 27.03 -17.55 -21.09
CA GLY A 737 27.63 -18.65 -20.33
C GLY A 737 26.63 -19.37 -19.43
N PHE A 738 25.82 -18.62 -18.67
CA PHE A 738 24.75 -19.21 -17.86
C PHE A 738 23.67 -19.90 -18.70
N PHE A 739 23.33 -19.36 -19.87
CA PHE A 739 22.42 -20.03 -20.80
C PHE A 739 23.02 -21.35 -21.31
N LEU A 740 24.29 -21.35 -21.72
CA LEU A 740 24.96 -22.54 -22.24
C LEU A 740 25.14 -23.60 -21.16
N CYS A 741 25.64 -23.27 -19.97
CA CYS A 741 25.90 -24.27 -18.92
C CYS A 741 24.64 -24.93 -18.36
N ARG A 742 23.47 -24.32 -18.58
CA ARG A 742 22.17 -24.85 -18.16
C ARG A 742 21.34 -25.40 -19.33
N SER A 743 21.87 -25.39 -20.55
CA SER A 743 21.21 -25.91 -21.75
C SER A 743 21.56 -27.37 -22.02
N THR A 744 20.63 -28.10 -22.66
CA THR A 744 20.93 -29.43 -23.20
C THR A 744 21.89 -29.31 -24.39
N HIS A 745 22.67 -30.36 -24.66
CA HIS A 745 23.61 -30.38 -25.78
C HIS A 745 22.93 -30.07 -27.12
N LYS A 746 21.72 -30.60 -27.33
CA LYS A 746 20.91 -30.30 -28.52
C LYS A 746 20.57 -28.82 -28.62
N ARG A 747 20.09 -28.18 -27.55
CA ARG A 747 19.77 -26.74 -27.56
C ARG A 747 21.00 -25.88 -27.82
N LYS A 748 22.14 -26.20 -27.20
CA LYS A 748 23.41 -25.49 -27.46
C LYS A 748 23.75 -25.55 -28.96
N TYR A 749 23.63 -26.73 -29.56
CA TYR A 749 23.87 -26.94 -30.99
C TYR A 749 22.89 -26.12 -31.84
N ASP A 750 21.59 -26.26 -31.60
CA ASP A 750 20.53 -25.63 -32.39
C ASP A 750 20.59 -24.09 -32.34
N VAL A 751 21.04 -23.50 -31.23
CA VAL A 751 21.17 -22.05 -31.10
C VAL A 751 22.48 -21.52 -31.67
N MET A 752 23.61 -22.15 -31.34
CA MET A 752 24.94 -21.57 -31.64
C MET A 752 25.47 -21.91 -33.03
N ASN A 753 25.13 -23.08 -33.59
CA ASN A 753 25.79 -23.60 -34.79
C ASN A 753 25.15 -23.16 -36.13
N PRO A 754 23.82 -23.13 -36.32
CA PRO A 754 23.22 -22.85 -37.64
C PRO A 754 23.65 -21.52 -38.27
N HIS A 755 23.96 -20.53 -37.44
CA HIS A 755 24.40 -19.20 -37.86
C HIS A 755 25.87 -18.90 -37.50
N ASN A 756 26.67 -19.92 -37.17
CA ASN A 756 28.08 -19.79 -36.79
C ASN A 756 28.33 -18.72 -35.71
N LEU A 757 27.47 -18.68 -34.67
CA LEU A 757 27.49 -17.61 -33.68
C LEU A 757 28.81 -17.55 -32.90
N TYR A 758 29.51 -18.68 -32.74
CA TYR A 758 30.87 -18.69 -32.17
C TYR A 758 31.87 -17.83 -32.95
N THR A 759 31.84 -17.87 -34.28
CA THR A 759 32.73 -17.04 -35.11
C THR A 759 32.37 -15.56 -34.97
N LEU A 760 31.07 -15.25 -34.90
CA LEU A 760 30.58 -13.89 -34.71
C LEU A 760 31.03 -13.29 -33.36
N LEU A 761 31.28 -14.11 -32.33
CA LEU A 761 31.86 -13.64 -31.06
C LEU A 761 33.22 -12.97 -31.28
N VAL A 762 34.05 -13.48 -32.19
CA VAL A 762 35.37 -12.93 -32.48
C VAL A 762 35.24 -11.50 -33.01
N GLU A 763 34.39 -11.32 -34.03
CA GLU A 763 34.13 -10.01 -34.64
C GLU A 763 33.50 -9.02 -33.64
N LYS A 764 32.57 -9.51 -32.80
CA LYS A 764 31.87 -8.65 -31.84
C LYS A 764 32.74 -8.21 -30.67
N ILE A 765 33.59 -9.09 -30.13
CA ILE A 765 34.49 -8.75 -29.03
C ILE A 765 35.54 -7.72 -29.48
N LEU A 766 36.10 -7.88 -30.68
CA LEU A 766 37.12 -6.97 -31.23
C LEU A 766 36.53 -5.69 -31.86
N LEU A 767 35.21 -5.49 -31.82
CA LEU A 767 34.58 -4.30 -32.40
C LEU A 767 35.01 -3.00 -31.71
N ASN A 768 35.19 -3.05 -30.38
CA ASN A 768 35.54 -1.91 -29.53
C ASN A 768 36.81 -2.16 -28.69
N GLU A 769 37.51 -3.27 -28.92
CA GLU A 769 38.81 -3.59 -28.27
C GLU A 769 39.85 -3.94 -29.34
N GLU A 770 41.03 -3.32 -29.28
CA GLU A 770 42.14 -3.65 -30.19
C GLU A 770 42.85 -4.96 -29.82
N SER A 771 42.68 -5.45 -28.59
CA SER A 771 43.37 -6.62 -28.07
C SER A 771 42.55 -7.37 -27.03
N LEU A 772 42.61 -8.70 -27.03
CA LEU A 772 42.00 -9.56 -26.03
C LEU A 772 42.54 -9.23 -24.62
N THR A 773 41.60 -8.95 -23.71
CA THR A 773 41.88 -8.61 -22.31
C THR A 773 41.77 -9.84 -21.40
N LEU A 774 42.46 -9.81 -20.25
CA LEU A 774 42.44 -10.90 -19.26
C LEU A 774 41.01 -11.17 -18.75
N ALA A 775 40.25 -10.12 -18.43
CA ALA A 775 38.87 -10.28 -17.98
C ALA A 775 37.98 -10.97 -19.02
N THR A 776 38.12 -10.62 -20.31
CA THR A 776 37.40 -11.28 -21.39
C THR A 776 37.82 -12.74 -21.53
N TYR A 777 39.11 -13.02 -21.45
CA TYR A 777 39.62 -14.39 -21.45
C TYR A 777 39.05 -15.21 -20.28
N ASN A 778 39.03 -14.66 -19.07
CA ASN A 778 38.48 -15.34 -17.89
C ASN A 778 37.01 -15.74 -18.11
N VAL A 779 36.18 -14.84 -18.64
CA VAL A 779 34.77 -15.17 -18.93
C VAL A 779 34.66 -16.24 -20.01
N LEU A 780 35.47 -16.17 -21.06
CA LEU A 780 35.51 -17.22 -22.09
C LEU A 780 36.00 -18.56 -21.52
N TYR A 781 36.94 -18.56 -20.59
CA TYR A 781 37.40 -19.76 -19.89
C TYR A 781 36.31 -20.37 -19.01
N GLU A 782 35.54 -19.55 -18.31
CA GLU A 782 34.36 -20.04 -17.57
C GLU A 782 33.31 -20.65 -18.51
N ILE A 783 33.06 -20.05 -19.68
CA ILE A 783 32.15 -20.62 -20.69
C ILE A 783 32.72 -21.94 -21.23
N LEU A 784 34.02 -22.01 -21.50
CA LEU A 784 34.70 -23.20 -22.02
C LEU A 784 34.52 -24.40 -21.09
N THR A 785 34.63 -24.17 -19.78
CA THR A 785 34.60 -25.20 -18.73
C THR A 785 33.24 -25.34 -18.02
N GLU A 786 32.32 -24.44 -18.32
CA GLU A 786 31.02 -24.26 -17.67
C GLU A 786 31.07 -24.00 -16.15
N GLN A 787 32.23 -23.62 -15.62
CA GLN A 787 32.41 -23.18 -14.24
C GLN A 787 32.04 -21.70 -14.08
N MET A 788 30.78 -21.38 -14.34
CA MET A 788 30.27 -20.01 -14.36
C MET A 788 30.21 -19.39 -12.96
N THR A 789 30.78 -18.20 -12.80
CA THR A 789 30.65 -17.37 -11.60
C THR A 789 29.74 -16.15 -11.85
N GLN A 790 29.05 -15.65 -10.83
CA GLN A 790 28.17 -14.47 -10.99
C GLN A 790 28.96 -13.15 -11.13
N GLY A 791 30.13 -13.04 -10.50
CA GLY A 791 30.99 -11.85 -10.57
C GLY A 791 31.95 -11.87 -11.76
N ILE A 792 32.41 -10.70 -12.19
CA ILE A 792 33.47 -10.59 -13.20
C ILE A 792 34.83 -10.71 -12.52
N LEU A 793 35.66 -11.65 -12.98
CA LEU A 793 37.02 -11.82 -12.50
C LEU A 793 37.99 -11.01 -13.37
N TYR A 794 38.62 -9.98 -12.79
CA TYR A 794 39.60 -9.12 -13.49
C TYR A 794 41.06 -9.58 -13.30
N VAL A 795 41.30 -10.49 -12.36
CA VAL A 795 42.62 -11.07 -12.07
C VAL A 795 42.74 -12.47 -12.66
N ARG A 796 43.94 -13.05 -12.68
CA ARG A 796 44.15 -14.42 -13.17
C ARG A 796 43.28 -15.42 -12.39
N HIS A 797 42.60 -16.32 -13.09
CA HIS A 797 41.84 -17.40 -12.47
C HIS A 797 42.76 -18.49 -11.89
N ALA A 798 42.22 -19.32 -10.99
CA ALA A 798 42.92 -20.48 -10.47
C ALA A 798 43.25 -21.48 -11.58
N ASP A 799 44.33 -22.24 -11.40
CA ASP A 799 44.74 -23.25 -12.38
C ASP A 799 43.65 -24.33 -12.54
N PRO A 800 43.48 -24.93 -13.73
CA PRO A 800 42.42 -25.90 -14.00
C PRO A 800 42.49 -27.13 -13.09
N GLU A 801 41.36 -27.49 -12.47
CA GLU A 801 41.24 -28.72 -11.69
C GLU A 801 41.19 -29.96 -12.60
N VAL A 802 41.63 -31.11 -12.07
CA VAL A 802 41.70 -32.38 -12.82
C VAL A 802 40.31 -32.84 -13.30
N SER A 803 39.25 -32.42 -12.60
CA SER A 803 37.84 -32.73 -12.91
C SER A 803 37.28 -31.94 -14.08
N HIS A 804 37.88 -30.81 -14.46
CA HIS A 804 37.34 -29.90 -15.47
C HIS A 804 37.31 -30.52 -16.87
N ARG A 805 36.21 -30.26 -17.58
CA ARG A 805 35.95 -30.74 -18.95
C ARG A 805 35.79 -29.57 -19.91
N LEU A 806 36.08 -29.82 -21.19
CA LEU A 806 35.80 -28.88 -22.27
C LEU A 806 34.34 -29.02 -22.70
N GLU A 807 33.44 -28.31 -22.02
CA GLU A 807 31.99 -28.39 -22.25
C GLU A 807 31.55 -27.54 -23.47
N ASN A 808 32.25 -26.44 -23.77
CA ASN A 808 32.03 -25.62 -24.98
C ASN A 808 33.32 -25.52 -25.82
N PRO A 809 33.76 -26.60 -26.49
CA PRO A 809 35.09 -26.68 -27.10
C PRO A 809 35.34 -25.65 -28.21
N MET A 810 34.28 -25.17 -28.90
CA MET A 810 34.41 -24.11 -29.91
C MET A 810 35.00 -22.81 -29.35
N ILE A 811 34.89 -22.56 -28.04
CA ILE A 811 35.51 -21.40 -27.40
C ILE A 811 37.04 -21.41 -27.51
N LEU A 812 37.70 -22.59 -27.57
CA LEU A 812 39.14 -22.67 -27.84
C LEU A 812 39.50 -22.00 -29.17
N LYS A 813 38.71 -22.27 -30.21
CA LYS A 813 38.89 -21.66 -31.54
C LYS A 813 38.60 -20.16 -31.52
N VAL A 814 37.59 -19.73 -30.75
CA VAL A 814 37.27 -18.30 -30.55
C VAL A 814 38.46 -17.59 -29.90
N VAL A 815 38.97 -18.10 -28.78
CA VAL A 815 40.14 -17.51 -28.08
C VAL A 815 41.38 -17.50 -28.97
N ALA A 816 41.69 -18.60 -29.66
CA ALA A 816 42.83 -18.64 -30.58
C ALA A 816 42.70 -17.62 -31.72
N SER A 817 41.49 -17.43 -32.25
CA SER A 817 41.21 -16.43 -33.28
C SER A 817 41.34 -15.01 -32.74
N LEU A 818 40.84 -14.75 -31.53
CA LEU A 818 40.99 -13.47 -30.84
C LEU A 818 42.46 -13.13 -30.60
N ILE A 819 43.27 -14.08 -30.10
CA ILE A 819 44.71 -13.89 -29.90
C ILE A 819 45.40 -13.55 -31.22
N ARG A 820 45.04 -14.23 -32.30
CA ARG A 820 45.64 -14.02 -33.64
C ARG A 820 45.29 -12.66 -34.25
N GLN A 821 44.07 -12.18 -34.04
CA GLN A 821 43.57 -10.92 -34.62
C GLN A 821 43.84 -9.70 -33.74
N SER A 822 44.19 -9.91 -32.47
CA SER A 822 44.52 -8.85 -31.52
C SER A 822 45.84 -8.16 -31.85
N LYS A 823 45.92 -6.86 -31.56
CA LYS A 823 47.17 -6.09 -31.56
C LYS A 823 48.13 -6.65 -30.53
N ASN A 824 49.37 -6.88 -30.93
CA ASN A 824 50.38 -7.47 -30.07
C ASN A 824 50.78 -6.51 -28.94
N THR A 825 50.40 -6.86 -27.70
CA THR A 825 50.66 -6.11 -26.46
C THR A 825 51.22 -7.04 -25.39
N ASP A 826 51.87 -6.52 -24.34
CA ASP A 826 52.37 -7.35 -23.23
C ASP A 826 51.25 -8.10 -22.52
N SER A 827 50.11 -7.43 -22.29
CA SER A 827 48.90 -8.06 -21.75
C SER A 827 48.39 -9.20 -22.63
N LEU A 828 48.44 -9.06 -23.96
CA LEU A 828 48.06 -10.15 -24.86
C LEU A 828 49.03 -11.33 -24.77
N ARG A 829 50.34 -11.07 -24.63
CA ARG A 829 51.35 -12.12 -24.46
C ARG A 829 51.10 -12.90 -23.18
N GLU A 830 50.71 -12.23 -22.10
CA GLU A 830 50.31 -12.87 -20.84
C GLU A 830 49.06 -13.74 -21.02
N VAL A 831 48.00 -13.21 -21.64
CA VAL A 831 46.78 -13.98 -21.91
C VAL A 831 47.06 -15.17 -22.82
N LYS A 832 47.93 -15.02 -23.82
CA LYS A 832 48.37 -16.12 -24.70
C LYS A 832 49.10 -17.21 -23.93
N ARG A 833 50.02 -16.85 -23.02
CA ARG A 833 50.71 -17.82 -22.14
C ARG A 833 49.73 -18.51 -21.19
N LEU A 834 48.80 -17.77 -20.61
CA LEU A 834 47.77 -18.32 -19.74
C LEU A 834 46.90 -19.33 -20.50
N PHE A 835 46.37 -18.95 -21.67
CA PHE A 835 45.59 -19.83 -22.53
C PHE A 835 46.30 -21.14 -22.90
N LEU A 836 47.58 -21.07 -23.26
CA LEU A 836 48.37 -22.27 -23.56
C LEU A 836 48.61 -23.12 -22.31
N THR A 837 48.86 -22.50 -21.16
CA THR A 837 48.99 -23.19 -19.86
C THR A 837 47.70 -23.94 -19.52
N ASP A 838 46.57 -23.25 -19.58
CA ASP A 838 45.26 -23.81 -19.21
C ASP A 838 44.85 -24.94 -20.15
N THR A 839 45.02 -24.75 -21.45
CA THR A 839 44.73 -25.78 -22.45
C THR A 839 45.63 -27.01 -22.22
N THR A 840 46.89 -26.81 -21.88
CA THR A 840 47.83 -27.90 -21.57
C THR A 840 47.40 -28.66 -20.33
N LEU A 841 47.04 -27.97 -19.24
CA LEU A 841 46.60 -28.58 -17.99
C LEU A 841 45.28 -29.35 -18.16
N LEU A 842 44.29 -28.75 -18.84
CA LEU A 842 43.01 -29.40 -19.15
C LEU A 842 43.18 -30.66 -20.01
N CYS A 843 44.07 -30.62 -21.01
CA CYS A 843 44.39 -31.79 -21.84
C CYS A 843 45.26 -32.81 -21.11
N GLN A 844 46.15 -32.41 -20.20
CA GLN A 844 47.01 -33.33 -19.46
C GLN A 844 46.20 -34.17 -18.48
N ALA A 845 45.32 -33.50 -17.73
CA ALA A 845 44.50 -34.09 -16.68
C ALA A 845 43.44 -35.08 -17.21
N ASN A 846 42.88 -34.84 -18.40
CA ASN A 846 41.66 -35.51 -18.85
C ASN A 846 41.75 -36.05 -20.29
N LYS A 847 41.51 -37.36 -20.46
CA LYS A 847 41.54 -38.02 -21.77
C LYS A 847 40.42 -37.55 -22.71
N GLU A 848 39.24 -37.25 -22.19
CA GLU A 848 38.12 -36.80 -23.04
C GLU A 848 38.34 -35.39 -23.55
N ASN A 849 39.05 -34.54 -22.80
CA ASN A 849 39.45 -33.22 -23.29
C ASN A 849 40.40 -33.36 -24.50
N ARG A 850 41.37 -34.29 -24.44
CA ARG A 850 42.26 -34.58 -25.59
C ARG A 850 41.46 -35.05 -26.80
N ARG A 851 40.53 -36.00 -26.60
CA ARG A 851 39.65 -36.50 -27.64
C ARG A 851 38.80 -35.40 -28.27
N THR A 852 38.23 -34.53 -27.43
CA THR A 852 37.42 -33.38 -27.87
C THR A 852 38.22 -32.44 -28.74
N VAL A 853 39.44 -32.06 -28.35
CA VAL A 853 40.32 -31.20 -29.16
C VAL A 853 40.68 -31.86 -30.49
N LEU A 854 41.00 -33.16 -30.49
CA LEU A 854 41.33 -33.91 -31.70
C LEU A 854 40.17 -33.99 -32.71
N GLN A 855 38.93 -33.90 -32.23
CA GLN A 855 37.71 -33.90 -33.07
C GLN A 855 37.36 -32.50 -33.60
N MET A 856 37.98 -31.44 -33.09
CA MET A 856 37.73 -30.09 -33.57
C MET A 856 38.29 -29.90 -34.98
N SER A 857 37.54 -29.19 -35.82
CA SER A 857 38.01 -28.87 -37.17
C SER A 857 39.20 -27.92 -37.13
N VAL A 858 40.25 -28.32 -37.85
CA VAL A 858 41.44 -27.50 -38.12
C VAL A 858 42.17 -27.04 -36.85
N TRP A 859 42.19 -27.88 -35.81
CA TRP A 859 42.84 -27.55 -34.54
C TRP A 859 44.35 -27.32 -34.66
N GLN A 860 44.96 -28.02 -35.61
CA GLN A 860 46.37 -27.88 -35.92
C GLN A 860 46.71 -26.46 -36.38
N GLU A 861 45.87 -25.87 -37.24
CA GLU A 861 46.14 -24.56 -37.85
C GLU A 861 46.09 -23.44 -36.81
N TRP A 862 45.04 -23.39 -35.98
CA TRP A 862 44.94 -22.32 -34.98
C TRP A 862 45.94 -22.50 -33.83
N LEU A 863 46.34 -23.74 -33.53
CA LEU A 863 47.37 -23.98 -32.50
C LEU A 863 48.77 -23.61 -33.01
N ILE A 864 49.14 -24.02 -34.24
CA ILE A 864 50.45 -23.66 -34.82
C ILE A 864 50.57 -22.17 -35.11
N ALA A 865 49.46 -21.48 -35.41
CA ALA A 865 49.45 -20.02 -35.60
C ALA A 865 49.89 -19.24 -34.34
N MET A 866 49.85 -19.87 -33.16
CA MET A 866 50.36 -19.27 -31.93
C MET A 866 51.85 -19.53 -31.69
N ALA A 867 52.50 -20.45 -32.41
CA ALA A 867 53.93 -20.70 -32.30
C ALA A 867 54.74 -19.65 -33.08
N TYR A 868 55.91 -19.32 -32.56
CA TYR A 868 56.95 -18.61 -33.30
C TYR A 868 57.88 -19.65 -33.93
N ILE A 869 57.82 -19.80 -35.26
CA ILE A 869 58.68 -20.76 -35.98
C ILE A 869 60.15 -20.39 -35.82
N HIS A 870 60.46 -19.09 -35.89
CA HIS A 870 61.79 -18.52 -35.67
C HIS A 870 61.76 -17.57 -34.46
N PRO A 871 61.80 -18.09 -33.22
CA PRO A 871 61.70 -17.26 -32.02
C PRO A 871 62.92 -16.33 -31.89
N ARG A 872 62.68 -15.06 -31.60
CA ARG A 872 63.69 -14.00 -31.47
C ARG A 872 64.05 -13.68 -30.02
N SER A 873 63.27 -14.19 -29.08
CA SER A 873 63.48 -14.02 -27.64
C SER A 873 63.26 -15.32 -26.89
N ALA A 874 63.82 -15.41 -25.68
CA ALA A 874 63.60 -16.54 -24.79
C ALA A 874 62.11 -16.72 -24.43
N GLU A 875 61.34 -15.63 -24.41
CA GLU A 875 59.89 -15.71 -24.16
C GLU A 875 59.12 -16.29 -25.36
N GLU A 876 59.46 -15.88 -26.58
CA GLU A 876 58.88 -16.45 -27.80
C GLU A 876 59.21 -17.93 -27.92
N GLN A 877 60.45 -18.31 -27.58
CA GLN A 877 60.87 -19.71 -27.54
C GLN A 877 60.01 -20.52 -26.55
N ARG A 878 59.80 -20.02 -25.32
CA ARG A 878 58.91 -20.69 -24.33
C ARG A 878 57.49 -20.87 -24.86
N VAL A 879 56.92 -19.87 -25.53
CA VAL A 879 55.58 -19.96 -26.13
C VAL A 879 55.53 -21.05 -27.19
N SER A 880 56.53 -21.14 -28.07
CA SER A 880 56.62 -22.22 -29.06
C SER A 880 56.78 -23.59 -28.41
N GLU A 881 57.60 -23.71 -27.36
CA GLU A 881 57.75 -24.95 -26.59
C GLU A 881 56.42 -25.40 -25.97
N MET A 882 55.62 -24.49 -25.42
CA MET A 882 54.27 -24.80 -24.90
C MET A 882 53.35 -25.35 -26.00
N VAL A 883 53.34 -24.71 -27.18
CA VAL A 883 52.54 -25.16 -28.33
C VAL A 883 52.98 -26.56 -28.78
N PHE A 884 54.27 -26.80 -28.97
CA PHE A 884 54.78 -28.10 -29.41
C PHE A 884 54.58 -29.19 -28.35
N ASN A 885 54.64 -28.86 -27.06
CA ASN A 885 54.30 -29.78 -25.98
C ASN A 885 52.83 -30.21 -26.04
N LEU A 886 51.92 -29.27 -26.32
CA LEU A 886 50.51 -29.57 -26.50
C LEU A 886 50.27 -30.45 -27.74
N PHE A 887 50.92 -30.14 -28.87
CA PHE A 887 50.92 -31.02 -30.06
C PHE A 887 51.38 -32.43 -29.74
N ARG A 888 52.53 -32.57 -29.06
CA ARG A 888 53.08 -33.87 -28.67
C ARG A 888 52.09 -34.67 -27.82
N MET A 889 51.44 -34.01 -26.86
CA MET A 889 50.45 -34.64 -25.99
C MET A 889 49.22 -35.13 -26.78
N LEU A 890 48.67 -34.28 -27.64
CA LEU A 890 47.49 -34.59 -28.45
C LEU A 890 47.79 -35.69 -29.49
N LEU A 891 48.91 -35.59 -30.21
CA LEU A 891 49.34 -36.56 -31.22
C LEU A 891 49.69 -37.91 -30.62
N HIS A 892 50.37 -37.92 -29.46
CA HIS A 892 50.64 -39.17 -28.75
C HIS A 892 49.33 -39.87 -28.36
N HIS A 893 48.34 -39.10 -27.89
CA HIS A 893 47.03 -39.64 -27.57
C HIS A 893 46.28 -40.13 -28.82
N ALA A 894 46.30 -39.37 -29.92
CA ALA A 894 45.67 -39.75 -31.18
C ALA A 894 46.19 -41.10 -31.68
N ILE A 895 47.52 -41.28 -31.75
CA ILE A 895 48.13 -42.54 -32.21
C ILE A 895 47.84 -43.70 -31.26
N LYS A 896 47.93 -43.46 -29.95
CA LYS A 896 47.86 -44.53 -28.95
C LYS A 896 46.42 -44.97 -28.63
N ALA A 897 45.45 -44.06 -28.73
CA ALA A 897 44.12 -44.25 -28.16
C ALA A 897 42.96 -44.01 -29.13
N GLU A 898 43.13 -43.25 -30.22
CA GLU A 898 42.04 -42.95 -31.17
C GLU A 898 42.15 -43.80 -32.45
N TYR A 899 41.01 -44.35 -32.88
CA TYR A 899 40.94 -45.13 -34.12
C TYR A 899 41.23 -44.23 -35.34
N GLY A 900 42.20 -44.61 -36.17
CA GLY A 900 42.63 -43.82 -37.32
C GLY A 900 43.53 -42.62 -36.97
N GLY A 901 44.00 -42.49 -35.72
CA GLY A 901 44.82 -41.35 -35.28
C GLY A 901 46.14 -41.14 -36.03
N TRP A 902 46.66 -42.16 -36.74
CA TRP A 902 47.81 -41.98 -37.65
C TRP A 902 47.53 -40.99 -38.78
N ARG A 903 46.26 -40.88 -39.26
CA ARG A 903 45.86 -39.90 -40.27
C ARG A 903 45.97 -38.48 -39.72
N VAL A 904 45.46 -38.28 -38.50
CA VAL A 904 45.59 -37.01 -37.78
C VAL A 904 47.05 -36.60 -37.64
N TRP A 905 47.95 -37.56 -37.38
CA TRP A 905 49.39 -37.29 -37.32
C TRP A 905 49.98 -36.86 -38.66
N VAL A 906 49.65 -37.54 -39.76
CA VAL A 906 50.10 -37.18 -41.12
C VAL A 906 49.59 -35.79 -41.51
N ASP A 907 48.30 -35.51 -41.30
CA ASP A 907 47.70 -34.21 -41.59
C ASP A 907 48.36 -33.09 -40.78
N THR A 908 48.66 -33.35 -39.50
CA THR A 908 49.33 -32.38 -38.63
C THR A 908 50.74 -32.06 -39.14
N LEU A 909 51.51 -33.06 -39.55
CA LEU A 909 52.84 -32.84 -40.14
C LEU A 909 52.77 -32.05 -41.43
N ALA A 910 51.80 -32.34 -42.31
CA ALA A 910 51.61 -31.60 -43.55
C ALA A 910 51.31 -30.11 -43.28
N ILE A 911 50.42 -29.82 -42.33
CA ILE A 911 50.07 -28.44 -41.93
C ILE A 911 51.29 -27.71 -41.32
N VAL A 912 52.03 -28.38 -40.42
CA VAL A 912 53.23 -27.79 -39.81
C VAL A 912 54.31 -27.54 -40.85
N HIS A 913 54.58 -28.50 -41.73
CA HIS A 913 55.58 -28.35 -42.81
C HIS A 913 55.20 -27.21 -43.77
N SER A 914 53.93 -27.12 -44.16
CA SER A 914 53.40 -26.03 -44.97
C SER A 914 53.63 -24.66 -44.29
N LYS A 915 53.34 -24.57 -42.99
CA LYS A 915 53.54 -23.34 -42.22
C LYS A 915 55.02 -22.95 -42.10
N VAL A 916 55.91 -23.90 -41.82
CA VAL A 916 57.37 -23.65 -41.75
C VAL A 916 57.89 -23.18 -43.11
N SER A 917 57.54 -23.88 -44.19
CA SER A 917 57.93 -23.53 -45.55
C SER A 917 57.48 -22.12 -45.95
N TYR A 918 56.27 -21.74 -45.53
CA TYR A 918 55.73 -20.40 -45.79
C TYR A 918 56.45 -19.30 -44.98
N GLU A 919 56.78 -19.54 -43.71
CA GLU A 919 57.56 -18.58 -42.92
C GLU A 919 59.01 -18.45 -43.43
N ASP A 920 59.63 -19.55 -43.85
CA ASP A 920 60.95 -19.54 -44.49
C ASP A 920 60.93 -18.75 -45.80
N PHE A 921 59.90 -18.96 -46.63
CA PHE A 921 59.68 -18.17 -47.84
C PHE A 921 59.52 -16.68 -47.53
N LYS A 922 58.73 -16.31 -46.51
CA LYS A 922 58.58 -14.91 -46.08
C LYS A 922 59.90 -14.30 -45.66
N LEU A 923 60.71 -15.04 -44.91
CA LEU A 923 61.99 -14.57 -44.39
C LEU A 923 63.02 -14.41 -45.51
N GLN A 924 63.08 -15.37 -46.45
CA GLN A 924 63.88 -15.27 -47.68
C GLN A 924 63.42 -14.11 -48.56
N PHE A 925 62.12 -13.91 -48.73
CA PHE A 925 61.56 -12.81 -49.51
C PHE A 925 61.86 -11.45 -48.87
N ALA A 926 61.76 -11.33 -47.55
CA ALA A 926 62.15 -10.13 -46.81
C ALA A 926 63.64 -9.81 -46.97
N GLN A 927 64.51 -10.83 -46.88
CA GLN A 927 65.95 -10.68 -47.13
C GLN A 927 66.24 -10.27 -48.58
N MET A 928 65.53 -10.85 -49.56
CA MET A 928 65.67 -10.52 -50.97
C MET A 928 65.20 -9.09 -51.26
N TYR A 929 64.11 -8.64 -50.63
CA TYR A 929 63.62 -7.27 -50.73
C TYR A 929 64.57 -6.27 -50.06
N GLU A 930 65.13 -6.61 -48.89
CA GLU A 930 66.14 -5.79 -48.22
C GLU A 930 67.41 -5.66 -49.07
N GLN A 931 67.84 -6.75 -49.72
CA GLN A 931 68.94 -6.71 -50.68
C GLN A 931 68.60 -5.89 -51.94
N TYR A 932 67.36 -5.96 -52.43
CA TYR A 932 66.89 -5.15 -53.55
C TYR A 932 66.84 -3.65 -53.21
N GLU A 933 66.30 -3.28 -52.05
CA GLU A 933 66.28 -1.90 -51.55
C GLU A 933 67.70 -1.38 -51.28
N ARG A 934 68.61 -2.18 -50.71
CA ARG A 934 70.03 -1.82 -50.57
C ARG A 934 70.69 -1.57 -51.93
N ARG A 935 70.49 -2.46 -52.92
CA ARG A 935 71.01 -2.26 -54.29
C ARG A 935 70.38 -1.06 -54.98
N ARG A 936 69.11 -0.76 -54.71
CA ARG A 936 68.40 0.41 -55.23
C ARG A 936 68.92 1.70 -54.59
N ALA A 937 69.20 1.71 -53.29
CA ALA A 937 69.83 2.82 -52.57
C ALA A 937 71.29 3.05 -52.98
N ASP A 938 72.04 1.98 -53.29
CA ASP A 938 73.43 2.04 -53.76
C ASP A 938 73.55 2.56 -55.21
N ASN A 939 72.48 2.47 -56.01
CA ASN A 939 72.43 2.93 -57.41
C ASN A 939 71.84 4.36 -57.59
N ILE A 940 71.60 5.12 -56.51
CA ILE A 940 71.19 6.53 -56.59
C ILE A 940 72.45 7.41 -56.72
N THR A 941 72.70 7.95 -57.92
CA THR A 941 73.84 8.83 -58.25
C THR A 941 73.60 10.33 -57.99
N ASP A 942 72.39 10.73 -57.56
CA ASP A 942 72.04 12.13 -57.26
C ASP A 942 72.18 12.46 -55.74
N PRO A 943 73.09 13.38 -55.34
CA PRO A 943 73.34 13.71 -53.93
C PRO A 943 72.14 14.31 -53.18
N ALA A 944 71.21 14.98 -53.87
CA ALA A 944 70.08 15.66 -53.23
C ALA A 944 68.97 14.69 -52.80
N VAL A 945 68.78 13.60 -53.55
CA VAL A 945 67.78 12.55 -53.25
C VAL A 945 68.26 11.64 -52.10
N ARG A 946 69.58 11.52 -51.91
CA ARG A 946 70.21 10.70 -50.86
C ARG A 946 70.07 11.29 -49.45
N GLN A 947 69.91 12.61 -49.32
CA GLN A 947 69.73 13.29 -48.02
C GLN A 947 68.29 13.24 -47.49
N GLN A 948 67.28 13.06 -48.35
CA GLN A 948 65.87 13.05 -47.94
C GLN A 948 65.36 11.67 -47.46
N ARG A 949 66.17 10.60 -47.61
CA ARG A 949 65.83 9.26 -47.12
C ARG A 949 67.08 8.62 -46.49
N PRO A 950 67.30 8.76 -45.17
CA PRO A 950 68.41 8.09 -44.52
C PRO A 950 68.20 6.57 -44.55
N ILE A 951 69.28 5.85 -44.82
CA ILE A 951 69.32 4.38 -44.81
C ILE A 951 68.98 3.92 -43.39
N SER A 952 67.78 3.36 -43.21
CA SER A 952 67.39 2.73 -41.95
C SER A 952 68.08 1.36 -41.85
N THR A 953 69.28 1.33 -41.29
CA THR A 953 69.84 0.08 -40.75
C THR A 953 69.08 -0.28 -39.48
N ILE A 954 68.30 -1.37 -39.54
CA ILE A 954 67.72 -1.97 -38.34
C ILE A 954 68.85 -2.62 -37.53
N SER A 955 69.19 -2.00 -36.41
CA SER A 955 69.58 -2.67 -35.17
C SER A 955 68.97 -1.86 -34.04
N GLY A 956 67.91 -2.38 -33.43
CA GLY A 956 67.20 -1.68 -32.37
C GLY A 956 68.08 -1.42 -31.15
N TRP A 957 67.91 -0.27 -30.51
CA TRP A 957 68.04 -0.10 -29.07
C TRP A 957 67.53 1.26 -28.63
N ASP A 958 66.64 1.21 -27.63
CA ASP A 958 66.33 2.31 -26.74
C ASP A 958 67.61 2.92 -26.17
N LYS A 959 67.76 4.24 -26.32
CA LYS A 959 68.43 5.07 -25.31
C LYS A 959 67.61 6.33 -25.07
N GLN A 960 66.87 6.28 -23.98
CA GLN A 960 66.60 7.34 -23.00
C GLN A 960 66.48 8.78 -23.54
N THR A 961 65.26 9.32 -23.50
CA THR A 961 65.02 10.76 -23.38
C THR A 961 65.63 11.34 -22.10
N PRO A 962 66.06 12.61 -22.15
CA PRO A 962 65.54 13.60 -21.19
C PRO A 962 65.02 14.87 -21.89
N PRO A 963 64.32 15.76 -21.17
CA PRO A 963 63.02 16.27 -21.61
C PRO A 963 63.08 17.66 -22.25
N ALA A 964 62.18 17.92 -23.20
CA ALA A 964 61.89 19.27 -23.67
C ALA A 964 60.53 19.72 -23.12
N ALA A 965 60.62 20.66 -22.20
CA ALA A 965 59.52 21.48 -21.73
C ALA A 965 59.10 22.48 -22.82
N GLY A 966 57.79 22.75 -22.86
CA GLY A 966 57.27 24.09 -23.11
C GLY A 966 56.94 24.44 -24.55
N GLY A 967 55.69 24.86 -24.76
CA GLY A 967 55.44 25.97 -25.69
C GLY A 967 54.32 25.76 -26.70
N ALA A 968 53.09 25.98 -26.23
CA ALA A 968 52.05 26.77 -26.89
C ALA A 968 51.60 26.37 -28.32
N ALA A 969 50.50 25.62 -28.30
CA ALA A 969 49.26 25.85 -29.06
C ALA A 969 49.21 27.07 -30.00
N GLY A 970 48.92 26.77 -31.27
CA GLY A 970 48.25 27.63 -32.23
C GLY A 970 47.38 26.76 -33.13
N THR A 971 46.18 26.40 -32.64
CA THR A 971 45.16 25.67 -33.40
C THR A 971 44.50 26.59 -34.42
N ALA A 972 44.71 26.31 -35.70
CA ALA A 972 43.81 26.70 -36.77
C ALA A 972 43.35 25.42 -37.49
N GLU A 973 42.04 25.35 -37.69
CA GLU A 973 41.27 24.24 -38.26
C GLU A 973 41.82 23.74 -39.59
N VAL A 974 41.88 22.41 -39.76
CA VAL A 974 41.97 21.76 -41.06
C VAL A 974 41.03 20.56 -41.11
N THR A 975 40.05 20.71 -42.00
CA THR A 975 39.19 19.69 -42.61
C THR A 975 39.97 18.44 -43.04
N ALA A 976 39.48 17.27 -42.64
CA ALA A 976 39.94 15.98 -43.11
C ALA A 976 39.55 15.72 -44.58
N PRO A 977 40.46 15.17 -45.42
CA PRO A 977 40.08 14.40 -46.59
C PRO A 977 40.17 12.89 -46.32
N GLU A 978 39.30 12.18 -47.00
CA GLU A 978 38.96 10.78 -46.81
C GLU A 978 40.00 9.77 -47.30
N ALA A 979 39.82 8.56 -46.77
CA ALA A 979 40.38 7.26 -47.10
C ALA A 979 40.62 6.94 -48.59
N GLU A 980 41.90 6.82 -48.99
CA GLU A 980 42.32 6.07 -50.19
C GLU A 980 43.25 4.87 -49.88
N GLY A 981 43.70 4.70 -48.64
CA GLY A 981 44.63 3.61 -48.27
C GLY A 981 44.01 2.21 -48.20
N THR A 982 42.72 2.11 -47.86
CA THR A 982 42.05 0.84 -47.54
C THR A 982 41.52 0.07 -48.76
N GLU A 983 41.37 0.72 -49.92
CA GLU A 983 40.85 0.06 -51.13
C GLU A 983 41.94 -0.77 -51.84
N LEU A 984 43.20 -0.31 -51.78
CA LEU A 984 44.36 -0.99 -52.36
C LEU A 984 44.77 -2.26 -51.59
N GLU A 985 44.65 -2.26 -50.26
CA GLU A 985 44.89 -3.46 -49.44
C GLU A 985 43.79 -4.51 -49.63
N ARG A 986 42.52 -4.09 -49.72
CA ARG A 986 41.39 -4.99 -50.01
C ARG A 986 41.47 -5.59 -51.42
N GLN A 987 41.98 -4.87 -52.41
CA GLN A 987 42.23 -5.42 -53.75
C GLN A 987 43.40 -6.41 -53.77
N ARG A 988 44.40 -6.22 -52.89
CA ARG A 988 45.54 -7.14 -52.73
C ARG A 988 45.10 -8.46 -52.10
N GLU A 989 44.30 -8.41 -51.04
CA GLU A 989 43.71 -9.60 -50.39
C GLU A 989 42.75 -10.37 -51.31
N ARG A 990 41.92 -9.68 -52.11
CA ARG A 990 41.04 -10.35 -53.10
C ARG A 990 41.81 -11.05 -54.22
N ARG A 991 43.01 -10.57 -54.56
CA ARG A 991 43.92 -11.23 -55.52
C ARG A 991 44.56 -12.48 -54.92
N GLU A 992 44.98 -12.41 -53.66
CA GLU A 992 45.57 -13.55 -52.94
C GLU A 992 44.54 -14.68 -52.67
N GLN A 993 43.29 -14.34 -52.37
CA GLN A 993 42.21 -15.33 -52.24
C GLN A 993 41.81 -16.00 -53.57
N ARG A 994 41.88 -15.29 -54.71
CA ARG A 994 41.62 -15.88 -56.04
C ARG A 994 42.71 -16.84 -56.51
N VAL A 995 43.96 -16.64 -56.08
CA VAL A 995 45.05 -17.57 -56.37
C VAL A 995 44.89 -18.85 -55.53
N MET A 996 44.44 -18.72 -54.29
CA MET A 996 44.22 -19.87 -53.41
C MET A 996 43.03 -20.75 -53.84
N GLY A 997 41.99 -20.15 -54.44
CA GLY A 997 40.85 -20.91 -55.00
C GLY A 997 41.18 -21.76 -56.24
N ARG A 998 42.30 -21.51 -56.93
CA ARG A 998 42.73 -22.33 -58.09
C ARG A 998 43.70 -23.47 -57.72
N LEU A 999 44.38 -23.39 -56.58
CA LEU A 999 45.35 -24.40 -56.13
C LEU A 999 44.74 -25.55 -55.30
N VAL A 1000 43.43 -25.49 -55.02
CA VAL A 1000 42.70 -26.52 -54.27
C VAL A 1000 41.75 -27.35 -55.16
N MET A 1001 41.69 -27.05 -56.46
CA MET A 1001 40.86 -27.75 -57.47
C MET A 1001 41.69 -28.47 -58.55
N GLU A 1002 43.01 -28.47 -58.43
CA GLU A 1002 43.95 -29.42 -59.07
C GLU A 1002 44.68 -30.19 -57.97
#